data_AF-A0A174CBT4-F1
#
_entry.id   AF-A0A174CBT4-F1
#
_cell.length_a   1.000
_cell.length_b   1.000
_cell.length_c   1.000
_cell.angle_alpha   90.00
_cell.angle_beta   90.00
_cell.angle_gamma   90.00
#
_symmetry.space_group_name_H-M   'P 1'
#
loop_
_entity.id
_entity.type
_entity.pdbx_description
1 polymer ?
#
loop_
_entity_poly.entity_id
_entity_poly.type
_entity_poly.pdbx_seq_one_letter_code
_entity_poly.pdbx_strand_id
1 'polypeptide(L)'
;MEERYNLAIDRMKAIIEEKTVAEPYREYFQHVARFILKLDELKQNVESGKQKEMSEEELQEEMKDLYADELEANYEKSYANPAYAVLVLGGELGSFLSAVYTEIRGGISYVQEQRMEYVVIGAELLIEIYNKFEEEKQPQPESLKEIFYWYASDYCDVFAADRIKDQIDPERGCFIVNMIMNEDLSDLRYLYRMGEYVGVNERETAAYLNSLSQEKIDKMADTFSEGYRIGFVNTGKDLSKKSVVNIYYAMGFERIVKKAIENFAKMGLKPSIFRTSHSVITRGRNSQIGFFNISGNKQYVYDHRDDIGLVMDKQYVERKLEVMRTTYEQNKEIAAGYAGPAVIDIFGEKTFVPQAKPEAVKLSEKQEELLVAMNGRAGRLTNEYLPGDERSFTIISWPVPEIGEQYHEIFDETIKINTLDYKLYQKVQQTMIDALDKGEYVKVTGSGENQTDLKVMLHPLADPAKETIFENCVADVNIPVGEVFTSPVLEGTEGTLFVSKVFLHGLPYYNLKISFKEGKITEYTCTNFDSEEENKKYIFDNILHNHQTLPIGEFAIGTNTTAYAVAKKYDIADKYTILIAEKTGPHFAVGDTCYSWAEDVKVYNPDGKEIIARDNSISILRKEDPSKAYFQCHTDITIPYDELGSIVVVAKDGTETEIIRDGRFVLPGTEILNEPLN
;
A
#
# COMPACT_ATOMS: atom_id res chain seq x y z
N MET A 1 -1.03 26.23 -25.86
CA MET A 1 -1.85 25.38 -24.97
C MET A 1 -3.31 25.78 -25.01
N GLU A 2 -3.66 27.01 -24.65
CA GLU A 2 -5.06 27.48 -24.67
C GLU A 2 -5.75 27.34 -26.04
N GLU A 3 -5.05 27.64 -27.14
CA GLU A 3 -5.57 27.42 -28.50
C GLU A 3 -5.87 25.94 -28.79
N ARG A 4 -4.96 25.01 -28.44
CA ARG A 4 -5.19 23.56 -28.57
C ARG A 4 -6.41 23.11 -27.78
N TYR A 5 -6.54 23.61 -26.56
CA TYR A 5 -7.69 23.33 -25.70
C TYR A 5 -9.01 23.78 -26.33
N ASN A 6 -9.10 25.05 -26.77
CA ASN A 6 -10.31 25.59 -27.38
C ASN A 6 -10.70 24.82 -28.65
N LEU A 7 -9.71 24.47 -29.49
CA LEU A 7 -9.95 23.64 -30.68
C LEU A 7 -10.48 22.25 -30.32
N ALA A 8 -9.93 21.61 -29.29
CA ALA A 8 -10.41 20.31 -28.82
C ALA A 8 -11.85 20.40 -28.30
N ILE A 9 -12.18 21.43 -27.50
CA ILE A 9 -13.53 21.66 -26.98
C ILE A 9 -14.53 21.93 -28.11
N ASP A 10 -14.18 22.74 -29.10
CA ASP A 10 -15.05 22.98 -30.25
C ASP A 10 -15.26 21.71 -31.08
N ARG A 11 -14.24 20.85 -31.19
CA ARG A 11 -14.38 19.53 -31.81
C ARG A 11 -15.30 18.62 -31.00
N MET A 12 -15.24 18.62 -29.66
CA MET A 12 -16.18 17.85 -28.82
C MET A 12 -17.63 18.27 -29.07
N LYS A 13 -17.92 19.57 -29.16
CA LYS A 13 -19.26 20.08 -29.50
C LYS A 13 -19.73 19.58 -30.86
N ALA A 14 -18.83 19.52 -31.86
CA ALA A 14 -19.17 19.00 -33.18
C ALA A 14 -19.48 17.49 -33.15
N ILE A 15 -18.66 16.68 -32.46
CA ILE A 15 -18.84 15.22 -32.33
C ILE A 15 -20.23 14.86 -31.77
N ILE A 16 -20.77 15.67 -30.87
CA ILE A 16 -22.10 15.45 -30.27
C ILE A 16 -23.23 15.52 -31.31
N GLU A 17 -23.11 16.42 -32.30
CA GLU A 17 -24.15 16.67 -33.30
C GLU A 17 -23.95 15.86 -34.59
N GLU A 18 -22.71 15.43 -34.85
CA GLU A 18 -22.33 14.69 -36.05
C GLU A 18 -22.88 13.25 -36.07
N LYS A 19 -23.12 12.77 -37.29
CA LYS A 19 -23.61 11.40 -37.57
C LYS A 19 -22.67 10.61 -38.49
N THR A 20 -21.43 11.06 -38.61
CA THR A 20 -20.40 10.52 -39.51
C THR A 20 -19.93 9.14 -39.06
N VAL A 21 -19.71 8.93 -37.76
CA VAL A 21 -19.47 7.60 -37.17
C VAL A 21 -20.76 6.77 -37.15
N ALA A 22 -20.64 5.46 -37.42
CA ALA A 22 -21.76 4.52 -37.42
C ALA A 22 -22.15 4.04 -36.01
N GLU A 23 -23.41 3.64 -35.83
CA GLU A 23 -23.85 2.92 -34.62
C GLU A 23 -23.21 1.52 -34.56
N PRO A 24 -22.87 1.00 -33.36
CA PRO A 24 -23.14 1.56 -32.02
C PRO A 24 -22.07 2.54 -31.48
N TYR A 25 -20.98 2.77 -32.22
CA TYR A 25 -19.84 3.56 -31.71
C TYR A 25 -20.14 5.06 -31.58
N ARG A 26 -21.09 5.57 -32.36
CA ARG A 26 -21.51 6.97 -32.27
C ARG A 26 -21.97 7.35 -30.87
N GLU A 27 -22.83 6.54 -30.25
CA GLU A 27 -23.32 6.80 -28.89
C GLU A 27 -22.18 6.88 -27.88
N TYR A 28 -21.18 6.01 -27.99
CA TYR A 28 -19.96 6.07 -27.17
C TYR A 28 -19.22 7.40 -27.32
N PHE A 29 -18.91 7.82 -28.56
CA PHE A 29 -18.15 9.07 -28.76
C PHE A 29 -18.94 10.30 -28.29
N GLN A 30 -20.25 10.32 -28.51
CA GLN A 30 -21.10 11.39 -27.99
C GLN A 30 -21.13 11.40 -26.45
N HIS A 31 -21.11 10.23 -25.81
CA HIS A 31 -21.03 10.10 -24.35
C HIS A 31 -19.70 10.64 -23.81
N VAL A 32 -18.58 10.20 -24.36
CA VAL A 32 -17.24 10.65 -23.91
C VAL A 32 -17.01 12.13 -24.23
N ALA A 33 -17.49 12.63 -25.38
CA ALA A 33 -17.43 14.05 -25.71
C ALA A 33 -18.22 14.91 -24.71
N ARG A 34 -19.43 14.48 -24.30
CA ARG A 34 -20.19 15.15 -23.24
C ARG A 34 -19.42 15.15 -21.92
N PHE A 35 -18.76 14.04 -21.57
CA PHE A 35 -17.93 13.99 -20.37
C PHE A 35 -16.76 15.00 -20.43
N ILE A 36 -16.07 15.12 -21.57
CA ILE A 36 -15.00 16.13 -21.74
C ILE A 36 -15.57 17.56 -21.63
N LEU A 37 -16.78 17.81 -22.12
CA LEU A 37 -17.44 19.11 -21.91
C LEU A 37 -17.77 19.37 -20.43
N LYS A 38 -18.11 18.34 -19.65
CA LYS A 38 -18.23 18.49 -18.19
C LYS A 38 -16.90 18.87 -17.54
N LEU A 39 -15.77 18.39 -18.06
CA LEU A 39 -14.44 18.83 -17.60
C LEU A 39 -14.17 20.31 -17.92
N ASP A 40 -14.69 20.83 -19.03
CA ASP A 40 -14.66 22.28 -19.35
C ASP A 40 -15.51 23.09 -18.37
N GLU A 41 -16.72 22.62 -18.03
CA GLU A 41 -17.55 23.25 -17.00
C GLU A 41 -16.86 23.25 -15.63
N LEU A 42 -16.25 22.13 -15.24
CA LEU A 42 -15.44 22.03 -14.02
C LEU A 42 -14.27 23.01 -14.04
N LYS A 43 -13.53 23.10 -15.15
CA LYS A 43 -12.42 24.05 -15.31
C LYS A 43 -12.89 25.49 -15.09
N GLN A 44 -14.02 25.87 -15.69
CA GLN A 44 -14.59 27.19 -15.52
C GLN A 44 -14.98 27.46 -14.06
N ASN A 45 -15.55 26.47 -13.36
CA ASN A 45 -15.90 26.57 -11.95
C ASN A 45 -14.65 26.70 -11.04
N VAL A 46 -13.57 25.99 -11.36
CA VAL A 46 -12.28 26.06 -10.65
C VAL A 46 -11.60 27.42 -10.88
N GLU A 47 -11.42 27.84 -12.12
CA GLU A 47 -10.71 29.08 -12.48
C GLU A 47 -11.45 30.34 -12.03
N SER A 48 -12.78 30.34 -12.06
CA SER A 48 -13.60 31.46 -11.56
C SER A 48 -13.67 31.53 -10.04
N GLY A 49 -13.25 30.47 -9.33
CA GLY A 49 -13.41 30.34 -7.88
C GLY A 49 -14.83 30.01 -7.43
N LYS A 50 -15.76 29.73 -8.36
CA LYS A 50 -17.17 29.43 -8.07
C LYS A 50 -17.35 28.24 -7.12
N GLN A 51 -16.49 27.22 -7.19
CA GLN A 51 -16.53 26.09 -6.25
C GLN A 51 -16.37 26.50 -4.77
N LYS A 52 -15.75 27.66 -4.48
CA LYS A 52 -15.64 28.18 -3.10
C LYS A 52 -16.92 28.81 -2.59
N GLU A 53 -17.78 29.25 -3.51
CA GLU A 53 -19.05 29.91 -3.21
C GLU A 53 -20.21 28.90 -3.14
N MET A 54 -20.05 27.73 -3.77
CA MET A 54 -21.05 26.66 -3.79
C MET A 54 -21.36 26.13 -2.39
N SER A 55 -22.63 25.73 -2.19
CA SER A 55 -23.06 24.97 -1.02
C SER A 55 -22.48 23.56 -1.03
N GLU A 56 -22.52 22.87 0.11
CA GLU A 56 -22.07 21.49 0.16
C GLU A 56 -22.92 20.57 -0.73
N GLU A 57 -24.23 20.81 -0.81
CA GLU A 57 -25.14 20.09 -1.69
C GLU A 57 -24.80 20.30 -3.17
N GLU A 58 -24.51 21.54 -3.59
CA GLU A 58 -24.10 21.85 -4.96
C GLU A 58 -22.78 21.14 -5.33
N LEU A 59 -21.81 21.11 -4.41
CA LEU A 59 -20.53 20.40 -4.61
C LEU A 59 -20.74 18.87 -4.68
N GLN A 60 -21.64 18.33 -3.85
CA GLN A 60 -22.00 16.91 -3.92
C GLN A 60 -22.70 16.55 -5.23
N GLU A 61 -23.56 17.41 -5.75
CA GLU A 61 -24.23 17.21 -7.03
C GLU A 61 -23.24 17.25 -8.20
N GLU A 62 -22.35 18.26 -8.25
CA GLU A 62 -21.29 18.35 -9.25
C GLU A 62 -20.39 17.11 -9.24
N MET A 63 -19.92 16.70 -8.05
CA MET A 63 -19.11 15.50 -7.90
C MET A 63 -19.88 14.23 -8.33
N LYS A 64 -21.13 14.05 -7.89
CA LYS A 64 -21.94 12.88 -8.29
C LYS A 64 -22.10 12.81 -9.81
N ASP A 65 -22.25 13.94 -10.48
CA ASP A 65 -22.37 13.99 -11.93
C ASP A 65 -21.05 13.66 -12.67
N LEU A 66 -19.91 14.12 -12.15
CA LEU A 66 -18.58 13.81 -12.69
C LEU A 66 -18.21 12.33 -12.51
N TYR A 67 -18.50 11.78 -11.32
CA TYR A 67 -18.17 10.41 -10.95
C TYR A 67 -19.28 9.40 -11.31
N ALA A 68 -20.39 9.84 -11.91
CA ALA A 68 -21.60 9.04 -12.11
C ALA A 68 -21.33 7.64 -12.71
N ASP A 69 -20.44 7.55 -13.69
CA ASP A 69 -20.16 6.34 -14.46
C ASP A 69 -19.28 5.31 -13.76
N GLU A 70 -18.61 5.67 -12.67
CA GLU A 70 -17.85 4.72 -11.84
C GLU A 70 -18.56 4.38 -10.53
N LEU A 71 -19.61 5.11 -10.15
CA LEU A 71 -20.41 4.76 -8.96
C LEU A 71 -21.03 3.37 -9.12
N GLU A 72 -20.99 2.56 -8.06
CA GLU A 72 -21.48 1.18 -8.07
C GLU A 72 -22.90 1.05 -8.64
N ALA A 73 -23.79 2.00 -8.33
CA ALA A 73 -25.18 2.02 -8.80
C ALA A 73 -25.33 2.10 -10.33
N ASN A 74 -24.35 2.68 -11.03
CA ASN A 74 -24.38 2.93 -12.47
C ASN A 74 -23.33 2.13 -13.23
N TYR A 75 -22.29 1.63 -12.55
CA TYR A 75 -21.12 1.02 -13.17
C TYR A 75 -21.46 -0.15 -14.08
N GLU A 76 -22.46 -0.96 -13.75
CA GLU A 76 -22.92 -2.07 -14.61
C GLU A 76 -23.49 -1.64 -15.97
N LYS A 77 -23.77 -0.35 -16.17
CA LYS A 77 -24.27 0.23 -17.43
C LYS A 77 -23.36 1.33 -17.97
N SER A 78 -22.12 1.38 -17.50
CA SER A 78 -21.14 2.40 -17.88
C SER A 78 -20.22 1.91 -18.99
N TYR A 79 -19.85 2.78 -19.93
CA TYR A 79 -18.77 2.46 -20.89
C TYR A 79 -17.41 2.24 -20.21
N ALA A 80 -17.26 2.69 -18.97
CA ALA A 80 -16.08 2.41 -18.14
C ALA A 80 -16.11 0.99 -17.55
N ASN A 81 -17.17 0.21 -17.75
CA ASN A 81 -17.21 -1.20 -17.39
C ASN A 81 -16.92 -2.03 -18.65
N PRO A 82 -15.81 -2.80 -18.70
CA PRO A 82 -15.45 -3.56 -19.90
C PRO A 82 -16.53 -4.53 -20.36
N ALA A 83 -17.26 -5.16 -19.45
CA ALA A 83 -18.34 -6.09 -19.81
C ALA A 83 -19.50 -5.37 -20.51
N TYR A 84 -19.89 -4.19 -20.01
CA TYR A 84 -20.92 -3.37 -20.65
C TYR A 84 -20.44 -2.81 -21.99
N ALA A 85 -19.21 -2.29 -22.04
CA ALA A 85 -18.64 -1.75 -23.28
C ALA A 85 -18.57 -2.83 -24.38
N VAL A 86 -18.16 -4.05 -24.07
CA VAL A 86 -18.17 -5.18 -25.02
C VAL A 86 -19.58 -5.61 -25.40
N LEU A 87 -20.54 -5.59 -24.47
CA LEU A 87 -21.94 -5.88 -24.76
C LEU A 87 -22.53 -4.93 -25.80
N VAL A 88 -22.23 -3.63 -25.68
CA VAL A 88 -22.81 -2.58 -26.55
C VAL A 88 -22.01 -2.37 -27.83
N LEU A 89 -20.67 -2.34 -27.73
CA LEU A 89 -19.78 -1.95 -28.82
C LEU A 89 -19.14 -3.15 -29.53
N GLY A 90 -19.17 -4.32 -28.90
CA GLY A 90 -18.73 -5.58 -29.49
C GLY A 90 -17.23 -5.86 -29.35
N GLY A 91 -16.93 -7.13 -29.05
CA GLY A 91 -15.61 -7.75 -29.18
C GLY A 91 -14.46 -6.97 -28.54
N GLU A 92 -13.30 -6.98 -29.19
CA GLU A 92 -12.09 -6.32 -28.71
C GLU A 92 -12.18 -4.78 -28.73
N LEU A 93 -13.00 -4.21 -29.61
CA LEU A 93 -13.20 -2.76 -29.71
C LEU A 93 -13.90 -2.20 -28.48
N GLY A 94 -14.89 -2.90 -27.94
CA GLY A 94 -15.55 -2.50 -26.68
C GLY A 94 -14.58 -2.48 -25.50
N SER A 95 -13.72 -3.50 -25.38
CA SER A 95 -12.68 -3.56 -24.35
C SER A 95 -11.70 -2.39 -24.46
N PHE A 96 -11.19 -2.12 -25.67
CA PHE A 96 -10.30 -1.00 -25.97
C PHE A 96 -10.93 0.36 -25.64
N LEU A 97 -12.15 0.61 -26.10
CA LEU A 97 -12.85 1.87 -25.87
C LEU A 97 -13.21 2.07 -24.38
N SER A 98 -13.39 0.99 -23.62
CA SER A 98 -13.53 1.07 -22.16
C SER A 98 -12.26 1.59 -21.49
N ALA A 99 -11.09 1.06 -21.86
CA ALA A 99 -9.80 1.53 -21.37
C ALA A 99 -9.51 2.99 -21.77
N VAL A 100 -9.83 3.39 -23.01
CA VAL A 100 -9.70 4.79 -23.46
C VAL A 100 -10.59 5.72 -22.65
N TYR A 101 -11.83 5.31 -22.35
CA TYR A 101 -12.71 6.14 -21.53
C TYR A 101 -12.14 6.31 -20.12
N THR A 102 -11.63 5.23 -19.54
CA THR A 102 -10.96 5.25 -18.23
C THR A 102 -9.72 6.17 -18.21
N GLU A 103 -8.90 6.17 -19.26
CA GLU A 103 -7.77 7.10 -19.39
C GLU A 103 -8.24 8.57 -19.36
N ILE A 104 -9.31 8.89 -20.11
CA ILE A 104 -9.88 10.24 -20.18
C ILE A 104 -10.50 10.68 -18.85
N ARG A 105 -11.07 9.75 -18.08
CA ARG A 105 -11.68 10.04 -16.75
C ARG A 105 -10.69 10.58 -15.72
N GLY A 106 -9.39 10.29 -15.87
CA GLY A 106 -8.33 10.94 -15.07
C GLY A 106 -8.35 12.48 -15.16
N GLY A 107 -8.98 13.02 -16.20
CA GLY A 107 -9.21 14.45 -16.41
C GLY A 107 -9.90 15.18 -15.25
N ILE A 108 -10.72 14.50 -14.44
CA ILE A 108 -11.38 15.12 -13.27
C ILE A 108 -10.31 15.68 -12.31
N SER A 109 -9.36 14.83 -11.93
CA SER A 109 -8.26 15.19 -11.03
C SER A 109 -7.33 16.20 -11.69
N TYR A 110 -7.06 16.06 -12.99
CA TYR A 110 -6.17 16.97 -13.73
C TYR A 110 -6.72 18.39 -13.82
N VAL A 111 -8.02 18.57 -13.94
CA VAL A 111 -8.64 19.91 -13.92
C VAL A 111 -8.45 20.57 -12.56
N GLN A 112 -8.69 19.84 -11.46
CA GLN A 112 -8.54 20.36 -10.10
C GLN A 112 -7.08 20.77 -9.80
N GLU A 113 -6.12 19.97 -10.27
CA GLU A 113 -4.69 20.25 -10.16
C GLU A 113 -4.16 21.26 -11.19
N GLN A 114 -5.04 21.81 -12.05
CA GLN A 114 -4.70 22.72 -13.15
C GLN A 114 -3.66 22.14 -14.14
N ARG A 115 -3.64 20.80 -14.29
CA ARG A 115 -2.83 20.04 -15.25
C ARG A 115 -3.53 19.98 -16.61
N MET A 116 -3.85 21.14 -17.18
CA MET A 116 -4.66 21.25 -18.40
C MET A 116 -4.02 20.59 -19.63
N GLU A 117 -2.69 20.45 -19.64
CA GLU A 117 -2.00 19.68 -20.69
C GLU A 117 -2.50 18.24 -20.77
N TYR A 118 -2.76 17.59 -19.64
CA TYR A 118 -3.19 16.19 -19.61
C TYR A 118 -4.63 16.05 -20.12
N VAL A 119 -5.48 17.02 -19.79
CA VAL A 119 -6.86 17.08 -20.27
C VAL A 119 -6.89 17.26 -21.80
N VAL A 120 -6.04 18.14 -22.34
CA VAL A 120 -5.89 18.33 -23.79
C VAL A 120 -5.42 17.06 -24.46
N ILE A 121 -4.39 16.41 -23.91
CA ILE A 121 -3.83 15.16 -24.42
C ILE A 121 -4.92 14.05 -24.49
N GLY A 122 -5.73 13.90 -23.44
CA GLY A 122 -6.85 12.95 -23.44
C GLY A 122 -7.95 13.31 -24.45
N ALA A 123 -8.26 14.59 -24.63
CA ALA A 123 -9.23 15.03 -25.64
C ALA A 123 -8.73 14.80 -27.07
N GLU A 124 -7.45 15.07 -27.34
CA GLU A 124 -6.82 14.82 -28.64
C GLU A 124 -6.79 13.32 -28.98
N LEU A 125 -6.52 12.46 -27.99
CA LEU A 125 -6.63 11.00 -28.14
C LEU A 125 -8.03 10.58 -28.61
N LEU A 126 -9.08 11.12 -27.98
CA LEU A 126 -10.46 10.83 -28.40
C LEU A 126 -10.72 11.30 -29.84
N ILE A 127 -10.25 12.49 -30.20
CA ILE A 127 -10.41 13.06 -31.55
C ILE A 127 -9.73 12.18 -32.60
N GLU A 128 -8.52 11.73 -32.34
CA GLU A 128 -7.77 10.87 -33.27
C GLU A 128 -8.47 9.53 -33.48
N ILE A 129 -8.93 8.90 -32.39
CA ILE A 129 -9.72 7.67 -32.45
C ILE A 129 -11.05 7.92 -33.20
N TYR A 130 -11.75 9.02 -32.90
CA TYR A 130 -13.01 9.38 -33.59
C TYR A 130 -12.82 9.50 -35.10
N ASN A 131 -11.79 10.23 -35.54
CA ASN A 131 -11.49 10.42 -36.96
C ASN A 131 -11.24 9.08 -37.66
N LYS A 132 -10.59 8.11 -36.98
CA LYS A 132 -10.41 6.75 -37.51
C LYS A 132 -11.74 6.03 -37.75
N PHE A 133 -12.73 6.22 -36.87
CA PHE A 133 -14.09 5.70 -37.04
C PHE A 133 -14.93 6.47 -38.09
N GLU A 134 -14.54 7.70 -38.47
CA GLU A 134 -15.14 8.40 -39.61
C GLU A 134 -14.64 7.85 -40.95
N GLU A 135 -13.34 7.53 -41.03
CA GLU A 135 -12.71 6.95 -42.21
C GLU A 135 -13.16 5.50 -42.45
N GLU A 136 -13.27 4.72 -41.38
CA GLU A 136 -13.56 3.30 -41.41
C GLU A 136 -14.78 2.98 -40.55
N LYS A 137 -15.81 2.34 -41.14
CA LYS A 137 -17.04 1.97 -40.40
C LYS A 137 -16.78 1.12 -39.16
N GLN A 138 -15.72 0.31 -39.20
CA GLN A 138 -15.25 -0.50 -38.08
C GLN A 138 -13.73 -0.66 -38.23
N PRO A 139 -12.94 0.19 -37.56
CA PRO A 139 -11.49 0.13 -37.64
C PRO A 139 -10.96 -1.22 -37.14
N GLN A 140 -9.80 -1.62 -37.68
CA GLN A 140 -9.11 -2.79 -37.15
C GLN A 140 -8.55 -2.48 -35.75
N PRO A 141 -8.75 -3.37 -34.74
CA PRO A 141 -8.25 -3.16 -33.38
C PRO A 141 -6.76 -2.81 -33.32
N GLU A 142 -5.93 -3.39 -34.19
CA GLU A 142 -4.49 -3.13 -34.25
C GLU A 142 -4.19 -1.67 -34.59
N SER A 143 -4.95 -1.06 -35.50
CA SER A 143 -4.75 0.35 -35.87
C SER A 143 -5.11 1.31 -34.74
N LEU A 144 -6.11 0.96 -33.92
CA LEU A 144 -6.49 1.75 -32.75
C LEU A 144 -5.49 1.59 -31.60
N LYS A 145 -4.98 0.37 -31.42
CA LYS A 145 -3.88 0.11 -30.48
C LYS A 145 -2.61 0.85 -30.88
N GLU A 146 -2.34 1.03 -32.17
CA GLU A 146 -1.21 1.84 -32.64
C GLU A 146 -1.38 3.31 -32.26
N ILE A 147 -2.58 3.91 -32.42
CA ILE A 147 -2.87 5.26 -31.94
C ILE A 147 -2.60 5.37 -30.43
N PHE A 148 -3.13 4.42 -29.65
CA PHE A 148 -2.96 4.41 -28.19
C PHE A 148 -1.50 4.15 -27.75
N TYR A 149 -0.75 3.37 -28.54
CA TYR A 149 0.68 3.14 -28.34
C TYR A 149 1.48 4.42 -28.50
N TRP A 150 1.25 5.18 -29.58
CA TRP A 150 1.94 6.44 -29.82
C TRP A 150 1.54 7.50 -28.80
N TYR A 151 0.26 7.58 -28.42
CA TYR A 151 -0.18 8.37 -27.25
C TYR A 151 0.68 8.06 -26.01
N ALA A 152 0.79 6.78 -25.64
CA ALA A 152 1.51 6.39 -24.43
C ALA A 152 3.03 6.59 -24.54
N SER A 153 3.60 6.36 -25.72
CA SER A 153 5.04 6.45 -25.99
C SER A 153 5.52 7.91 -26.10
N ASP A 154 4.77 8.74 -26.83
CA ASP A 154 5.09 10.14 -27.06
C ASP A 154 4.94 10.91 -25.76
N TYR A 155 3.77 10.80 -25.09
CA TYR A 155 3.53 11.48 -23.82
C TYR A 155 4.15 10.79 -22.60
N CYS A 156 4.96 9.75 -22.81
CA CYS A 156 5.74 9.14 -21.74
C CYS A 156 6.67 10.17 -21.06
N ASP A 157 7.29 11.05 -21.85
CA ASP A 157 8.18 12.11 -21.35
C ASP A 157 7.46 13.28 -20.66
N VAL A 158 6.12 13.29 -20.72
CA VAL A 158 5.26 14.15 -19.92
C VAL A 158 4.87 13.39 -18.65
N PHE A 159 4.02 12.37 -18.76
CA PHE A 159 3.42 11.72 -17.59
C PHE A 159 4.44 11.02 -16.67
N ALA A 160 5.40 10.27 -17.23
CA ALA A 160 6.38 9.56 -16.40
C ALA A 160 7.43 10.49 -15.81
N ALA A 161 7.86 11.51 -16.56
CA ALA A 161 8.80 12.51 -16.06
C ALA A 161 8.16 13.34 -14.94
N ASP A 162 6.91 13.76 -15.13
CA ASP A 162 6.18 14.55 -14.16
C ASP A 162 5.88 13.76 -12.90
N ARG A 163 5.58 12.47 -13.01
CA ARG A 163 5.44 11.59 -11.85
C ARG A 163 6.72 11.57 -10.99
N ILE A 164 7.89 11.46 -11.61
CA ILE A 164 9.17 11.50 -10.90
C ILE A 164 9.39 12.88 -10.27
N LYS A 165 9.13 13.95 -11.01
CA LYS A 165 9.32 15.32 -10.51
C LYS A 165 8.37 15.63 -9.36
N ASP A 166 7.10 15.24 -9.45
CA ASP A 166 6.15 15.40 -8.36
C ASP A 166 6.62 14.65 -7.11
N GLN A 167 7.28 13.49 -7.26
CA GLN A 167 7.86 12.74 -6.15
C GLN A 167 9.04 13.46 -5.48
N ILE A 168 10.00 13.97 -6.26
CA ILE A 168 11.27 14.48 -5.72
C ILE A 168 11.28 15.99 -5.49
N ASP A 169 10.43 16.77 -6.18
CA ASP A 169 10.39 18.22 -6.12
C ASP A 169 9.16 18.71 -5.35
N PRO A 170 9.32 19.22 -4.12
CA PRO A 170 8.22 19.69 -3.29
C PRO A 170 7.58 20.97 -3.82
N GLU A 171 8.23 21.72 -4.72
CA GLU A 171 7.60 22.89 -5.37
C GLU A 171 6.63 22.46 -6.48
N ARG A 172 6.79 21.24 -7.00
CA ARG A 172 5.94 20.67 -8.04
C ARG A 172 4.84 19.77 -7.47
N GLY A 173 5.20 18.88 -6.54
CA GLY A 173 4.28 18.02 -5.77
C GLY A 173 3.56 18.75 -4.63
N CYS A 174 3.20 20.02 -4.85
CA CYS A 174 2.71 20.92 -3.80
C CYS A 174 1.20 21.12 -3.79
N PHE A 175 0.44 20.65 -4.79
CA PHE A 175 -1.00 20.97 -4.88
C PHE A 175 -1.76 20.57 -3.60
N ILE A 176 -1.63 19.32 -3.17
CA ILE A 176 -2.29 18.82 -1.96
C ILE A 176 -1.74 19.50 -0.70
N VAL A 177 -0.42 19.73 -0.63
CA VAL A 177 0.21 20.50 0.46
C VAL A 177 -0.41 21.90 0.57
N ASN A 178 -0.56 22.59 -0.56
CA ASN A 178 -1.13 23.94 -0.61
C ASN A 178 -2.60 23.95 -0.19
N MET A 179 -3.38 22.94 -0.58
CA MET A 179 -4.76 22.78 -0.12
C MET A 179 -4.80 22.67 1.41
N ILE A 180 -4.03 21.75 1.99
CA ILE A 180 -3.99 21.51 3.45
C ILE A 180 -3.56 22.76 4.23
N MET A 181 -2.55 23.47 3.73
CA MET A 181 -1.97 24.61 4.43
C MET A 181 -2.84 25.87 4.34
N ASN A 182 -3.54 26.08 3.21
CA ASN A 182 -4.23 27.35 2.93
C ASN A 182 -5.76 27.29 3.06
N GLU A 183 -6.39 26.11 3.01
CA GLU A 183 -7.84 25.97 3.22
C GLU A 183 -8.21 25.91 4.71
N ASP A 184 -9.45 26.26 5.02
CA ASP A 184 -10.05 26.04 6.34
C ASP A 184 -10.53 24.58 6.44
N LEU A 185 -9.74 23.74 7.11
CA LEU A 185 -10.05 22.32 7.26
C LEU A 185 -11.27 22.05 8.16
N SER A 186 -11.78 23.06 8.89
CA SER A 186 -13.02 22.91 9.64
C SER A 186 -14.27 22.96 8.75
N ASP A 187 -14.13 23.50 7.53
CA ASP A 187 -15.16 23.50 6.51
C ASP A 187 -14.93 22.36 5.51
N LEU A 188 -15.65 21.25 5.69
CA LEU A 188 -15.51 20.02 4.92
C LEU A 188 -15.69 20.19 3.40
N ARG A 189 -16.20 21.34 2.93
CA ARG A 189 -16.29 21.65 1.50
C ARG A 189 -14.93 21.63 0.79
N TYR A 190 -13.81 21.76 1.50
CA TYR A 190 -12.48 21.65 0.89
C TYR A 190 -12.24 20.30 0.22
N LEU A 191 -12.84 19.21 0.73
CA LEU A 191 -12.65 17.85 0.21
C LEU A 191 -13.01 17.76 -1.29
N TYR A 192 -14.11 18.40 -1.69
CA TYR A 192 -14.59 18.40 -3.09
C TYR A 192 -13.66 19.14 -4.07
N ARG A 193 -12.80 20.03 -3.55
CA ARG A 193 -11.79 20.76 -4.35
C ARG A 193 -10.47 20.02 -4.47
N MET A 194 -10.29 18.90 -3.76
CA MET A 194 -9.06 18.12 -3.80
C MET A 194 -9.01 17.14 -4.98
N GLY A 195 -10.07 17.03 -5.79
CA GLY A 195 -10.06 16.25 -7.03
C GLY A 195 -10.07 14.73 -6.86
N GLU A 196 -10.67 14.23 -5.78
CA GLU A 196 -11.07 12.83 -5.68
C GLU A 196 -12.57 12.69 -5.45
N TYR A 197 -13.07 11.46 -5.57
CA TYR A 197 -14.40 11.10 -5.07
C TYR A 197 -14.46 11.23 -3.54
N VAL A 198 -15.48 11.94 -3.06
CA VAL A 198 -15.74 12.19 -1.64
C VAL A 198 -16.96 11.39 -1.20
N GLY A 199 -16.74 10.27 -0.53
CA GLY A 199 -17.79 9.44 0.06
C GLY A 199 -17.99 9.70 1.55
N VAL A 200 -18.59 8.71 2.21
CA VAL A 200 -18.84 8.75 3.67
C VAL A 200 -17.52 8.63 4.44
N ASN A 201 -16.61 7.75 4.00
CA ASN A 201 -15.35 7.52 4.69
C ASN A 201 -14.51 8.80 4.79
N GLU A 202 -14.38 9.56 3.71
CA GLU A 202 -13.59 10.80 3.65
C GLU A 202 -14.21 11.87 4.57
N ARG A 203 -15.53 12.10 4.45
CA ARG A 203 -16.24 13.15 5.20
C ARG A 203 -16.30 12.87 6.69
N GLU A 204 -16.66 11.66 7.08
CA GLU A 204 -16.79 11.30 8.50
C GLU A 204 -15.42 11.24 9.17
N THR A 205 -14.37 10.78 8.46
CA THR A 205 -12.99 10.86 8.98
C THR A 205 -12.58 12.31 9.24
N ALA A 206 -12.73 13.20 8.25
CA ALA A 206 -12.39 14.62 8.41
C ALA A 206 -13.21 15.28 9.54
N ALA A 207 -14.52 15.00 9.59
CA ALA A 207 -15.41 15.49 10.64
C ALA A 207 -14.99 15.01 12.04
N TYR A 208 -14.67 13.72 12.17
CA TYR A 208 -14.24 13.15 13.44
C TYR A 208 -12.91 13.76 13.88
N LEU A 209 -11.93 13.86 12.98
CA LEU A 209 -10.67 14.53 13.28
C LEU A 209 -10.87 15.98 13.71
N ASN A 210 -11.79 16.72 13.10
CA ASN A 210 -12.16 18.08 13.52
C ASN A 210 -12.78 18.14 14.92
N SER A 211 -13.46 17.09 15.37
CA SER A 211 -14.01 16.99 16.72
C SER A 211 -12.94 16.78 17.81
N LEU A 212 -11.76 16.27 17.45
CA LEU A 212 -10.69 16.00 18.40
C LEU A 212 -10.04 17.28 18.93
N SER A 213 -9.59 17.24 20.19
CA SER A 213 -8.77 18.30 20.78
C SER A 213 -7.45 18.46 20.03
N GLN A 214 -6.88 19.67 20.03
CA GLN A 214 -5.56 19.91 19.44
C GLN A 214 -4.46 19.04 20.07
N GLU A 215 -4.54 18.75 21.38
CA GLU A 215 -3.59 17.87 22.06
C GLU A 215 -3.58 16.45 21.46
N LYS A 216 -4.75 15.87 21.19
CA LYS A 216 -4.84 14.57 20.50
C LYS A 216 -4.24 14.62 19.09
N ILE A 217 -4.56 15.64 18.30
CA ILE A 217 -4.02 15.81 16.94
C ILE A 217 -2.49 15.96 16.97
N ASP A 218 -1.97 16.78 17.89
CA ASP A 218 -0.54 16.95 18.10
C ASP A 218 0.11 15.60 18.44
N LYS A 219 -0.46 14.85 19.39
CA LYS A 219 0.06 13.52 19.77
C LYS A 219 0.12 12.56 18.58
N MET A 220 -0.93 12.50 17.76
CA MET A 220 -1.00 11.64 16.58
C MET A 220 0.07 11.98 15.54
N ALA A 221 0.20 13.26 15.21
CA ALA A 221 1.18 13.74 14.23
C ALA A 221 2.62 13.70 14.76
N ASP A 222 2.84 13.98 16.05
CA ASP A 222 4.13 13.89 16.70
C ASP A 222 4.62 12.45 16.71
N THR A 223 3.77 11.47 17.06
CA THR A 223 4.10 10.04 16.98
C THR A 223 4.50 9.64 15.55
N PHE A 224 3.74 10.06 14.55
CA PHE A 224 4.03 9.76 13.14
C PHE A 224 5.36 10.37 12.67
N SER A 225 5.57 11.66 12.90
CA SER A 225 6.77 12.37 12.45
C SER A 225 8.02 12.01 13.27
N GLU A 226 7.91 11.79 14.58
CA GLU A 226 9.05 11.34 15.40
C GLU A 226 9.43 9.90 15.11
N GLY A 227 8.47 9.01 14.80
CA GLY A 227 8.77 7.67 14.27
C GLY A 227 9.73 7.80 13.09
N TYR A 228 9.34 8.55 12.06
CA TYR A 228 10.19 8.84 10.90
C TYR A 228 11.61 9.31 11.27
N ARG A 229 11.74 10.29 12.17
CA ARG A 229 13.05 10.83 12.62
C ARG A 229 13.87 9.79 13.39
N ILE A 230 13.24 8.98 14.25
CA ILE A 230 13.91 7.93 15.03
C ILE A 230 14.43 6.84 14.09
N GLY A 231 13.69 6.48 13.04
CA GLY A 231 14.16 5.53 12.02
C GLY A 231 15.50 5.94 11.39
N PHE A 232 15.71 7.24 11.11
CA PHE A 232 17.01 7.76 10.67
C PHE A 232 18.10 7.59 11.74
N VAL A 233 17.79 7.91 13.00
CA VAL A 233 18.76 7.80 14.12
C VAL A 233 19.18 6.34 14.34
N ASN A 234 18.23 5.42 14.40
CA ASN A 234 18.47 4.01 14.71
C ASN A 234 19.27 3.31 13.60
N THR A 235 19.05 3.71 12.34
CA THR A 235 19.80 3.16 11.20
C THR A 235 21.10 3.92 10.89
N GLY A 236 21.48 4.90 11.72
CA GLY A 236 22.70 5.69 11.55
C GLY A 236 22.71 6.56 10.29
N LYS A 237 21.53 6.88 9.74
CA LYS A 237 21.37 7.67 8.51
C LYS A 237 21.34 9.16 8.84
N ASP A 238 22.05 9.95 8.04
CA ASP A 238 22.15 11.40 8.23
C ASP A 238 20.98 12.13 7.56
N LEU A 239 19.94 12.43 8.33
CA LEU A 239 18.78 13.18 7.87
C LEU A 239 19.11 14.58 7.36
N SER A 240 20.21 15.20 7.83
CA SER A 240 20.56 16.58 7.45
C SER A 240 20.98 16.72 5.99
N LYS A 241 21.28 15.60 5.32
CA LYS A 241 21.55 15.54 3.88
C LYS A 241 20.28 15.53 3.03
N LYS A 242 19.11 15.39 3.66
CA LYS A 242 17.82 15.26 2.99
C LYS A 242 17.01 16.54 3.13
N SER A 243 16.12 16.76 2.18
CA SER A 243 15.33 17.99 2.03
C SER A 243 13.88 17.74 1.65
N VAL A 244 13.52 16.53 1.22
CA VAL A 244 12.17 16.21 0.72
C VAL A 244 11.65 14.93 1.36
N VAL A 245 10.45 14.99 1.93
CA VAL A 245 9.71 13.82 2.44
C VAL A 245 8.45 13.63 1.62
N ASN A 246 8.11 12.40 1.23
CA ASN A 246 6.79 12.14 0.66
C ASN A 246 5.80 11.79 1.77
N ILE A 247 4.59 12.33 1.71
CA ILE A 247 3.51 11.89 2.61
C ILE A 247 2.46 11.17 1.76
N TYR A 248 2.20 9.91 2.08
CA TYR A 248 1.15 9.11 1.46
C TYR A 248 0.02 8.97 2.44
N TYR A 249 -1.21 9.27 2.03
CA TYR A 249 -2.36 9.19 2.92
C TYR A 249 -3.68 9.18 2.14
N ALA A 250 -4.71 8.61 2.77
CA ALA A 250 -6.08 8.65 2.26
C ALA A 250 -6.76 9.99 2.59
N MET A 251 -7.59 10.49 1.68
CA MET A 251 -8.40 11.69 1.89
C MET A 251 -9.22 11.61 3.19
N GLY A 252 -9.27 12.72 3.92
CA GLY A 252 -9.98 12.85 5.20
C GLY A 252 -9.05 12.99 6.41
N PHE A 253 -7.76 12.64 6.26
CA PHE A 253 -6.76 12.75 7.33
C PHE A 253 -5.97 14.09 7.32
N GLU A 254 -6.44 15.09 6.57
CA GLU A 254 -5.70 16.34 6.33
C GLU A 254 -5.32 17.09 7.62
N ARG A 255 -6.14 17.03 8.67
CA ARG A 255 -5.85 17.71 9.94
C ARG A 255 -4.59 17.18 10.62
N ILE A 256 -4.35 15.86 10.56
CA ILE A 256 -3.12 15.24 11.08
C ILE A 256 -1.95 15.59 10.15
N VAL A 257 -2.17 15.47 8.83
CA VAL A 257 -1.14 15.75 7.83
C VAL A 257 -0.66 17.20 7.92
N LYS A 258 -1.56 18.17 8.18
CA LYS A 258 -1.20 19.58 8.42
C LYS A 258 -0.16 19.72 9.53
N LYS A 259 -0.39 19.05 10.67
CA LYS A 259 0.55 19.05 11.78
C LYS A 259 1.84 18.29 11.45
N ALA A 260 1.75 17.17 10.72
CA ALA A 260 2.92 16.43 10.25
C ALA A 260 3.81 17.28 9.33
N ILE A 261 3.22 18.05 8.41
CA ILE A 261 3.92 19.01 7.53
C ILE A 261 4.71 20.02 8.39
N GLU A 262 4.09 20.60 9.42
CA GLU A 262 4.77 21.52 10.34
C GLU A 262 5.93 20.84 11.09
N ASN A 263 5.76 19.58 11.48
CA ASN A 263 6.81 18.82 12.17
C ASN A 263 7.98 18.49 11.24
N PHE A 264 7.72 18.04 10.02
CA PHE A 264 8.76 17.81 9.02
C PHE A 264 9.51 19.09 8.65
N ALA A 265 8.83 20.24 8.59
CA ALA A 265 9.49 21.53 8.39
C ALA A 265 10.50 21.85 9.51
N LYS A 266 10.21 21.50 10.77
CA LYS A 266 11.17 21.64 11.89
C LYS A 266 12.38 20.70 11.75
N MET A 267 12.24 19.60 11.02
CA MET A 267 13.33 18.66 10.70
C MET A 267 14.13 19.09 9.47
N GLY A 268 13.80 20.22 8.82
CA GLY A 268 14.46 20.68 7.60
C GLY A 268 13.94 20.05 6.32
N LEU A 269 12.82 19.33 6.37
CA LEU A 269 12.21 18.66 5.23
C LEU A 269 11.02 19.46 4.69
N LYS A 270 10.88 19.46 3.37
CA LYS A 270 9.68 19.92 2.68
C LYS A 270 8.83 18.71 2.28
N PRO A 271 7.52 18.70 2.56
CA PRO A 271 6.64 17.65 2.10
C PRO A 271 6.42 17.75 0.58
N SER A 272 6.39 16.61 -0.08
CA SER A 272 5.74 16.44 -1.38
C SER A 272 4.58 15.46 -1.21
N ILE A 273 3.40 15.85 -1.70
CA ILE A 273 2.19 15.04 -1.67
C ILE A 273 1.59 15.05 -3.08
N PHE A 274 1.77 13.93 -3.77
CA PHE A 274 1.27 13.72 -5.12
C PHE A 274 0.14 12.68 -5.10
N ARG A 275 -0.76 12.74 -6.08
CA ARG A 275 -1.89 11.81 -6.18
C ARG A 275 -1.49 10.43 -6.69
N THR A 276 -2.28 9.41 -6.37
CA THR A 276 -2.24 8.14 -7.09
C THR A 276 -2.53 8.36 -8.58
N SER A 277 -1.79 7.69 -9.46
CA SER A 277 -1.91 7.96 -10.91
C SER A 277 -3.15 7.33 -11.53
N HIS A 278 -3.84 8.10 -12.38
CA HIS A 278 -4.95 7.63 -13.21
C HIS A 278 -4.49 7.14 -14.59
N SER A 279 -3.39 7.66 -15.15
CA SER A 279 -2.95 7.33 -16.51
C SER A 279 -2.31 5.95 -16.58
N VAL A 280 -2.65 5.19 -17.62
CA VAL A 280 -2.05 3.90 -17.96
C VAL A 280 -0.51 3.96 -18.00
N ILE A 281 0.07 5.11 -18.35
CA ILE A 281 1.53 5.30 -18.45
C ILE A 281 2.22 5.17 -17.09
N THR A 282 1.56 5.55 -16.00
CA THR A 282 2.17 5.63 -14.65
C THR A 282 1.40 4.89 -13.56
N ARG A 283 0.17 4.45 -13.81
CA ARG A 283 -0.65 3.66 -12.90
C ARG A 283 -0.02 2.29 -12.65
N GLY A 284 0.08 1.90 -11.38
CA GLY A 284 0.48 0.56 -10.95
C GLY A 284 -0.73 -0.34 -10.74
N ARG A 285 -0.57 -1.66 -10.85
CA ARG A 285 -1.68 -2.64 -10.75
C ARG A 285 -2.50 -2.57 -9.46
N ASN A 286 -1.86 -2.34 -8.32
CA ASN A 286 -2.48 -2.35 -6.99
C ASN A 286 -1.90 -1.24 -6.09
N SER A 287 -1.51 -0.10 -6.69
CA SER A 287 -0.68 0.89 -5.99
C SER A 287 -1.50 2.12 -5.58
N GLN A 288 -1.78 2.23 -4.28
CA GLN A 288 -2.25 3.48 -3.64
C GLN A 288 -1.04 4.29 -3.13
N ILE A 289 -0.12 4.64 -4.04
CA ILE A 289 1.05 5.48 -3.69
C ILE A 289 0.71 6.95 -3.91
N GLY A 290 0.71 7.70 -2.82
CA GLY A 290 0.46 9.14 -2.81
C GLY A 290 -0.80 9.50 -2.01
N PHE A 291 -1.55 10.45 -2.52
CA PHE A 291 -2.87 10.86 -2.07
C PHE A 291 -3.96 10.10 -2.85
N PHE A 292 -4.97 9.58 -2.17
CA PHE A 292 -6.03 8.77 -2.77
C PHE A 292 -7.34 8.84 -1.99
N ASN A 293 -8.45 8.39 -2.59
CA ASN A 293 -9.72 8.20 -1.90
C ASN A 293 -9.94 6.75 -1.43
N ILE A 294 -10.87 6.58 -0.50
CA ILE A 294 -11.26 5.34 0.15
C ILE A 294 -12.53 4.77 -0.49
N SER A 295 -13.52 5.64 -0.73
CA SER A 295 -14.88 5.26 -1.16
C SER A 295 -15.04 5.00 -2.66
N GLY A 296 -13.96 5.08 -3.45
CA GLY A 296 -13.98 4.84 -4.88
C GLY A 296 -14.33 3.39 -5.22
N ASN A 297 -14.86 3.18 -6.42
CA ASN A 297 -15.27 1.84 -6.86
C ASN A 297 -14.05 0.93 -7.08
N LYS A 298 -13.82 0.00 -6.15
CA LYS A 298 -12.71 -0.96 -6.20
C LYS A 298 -12.82 -1.92 -7.39
N GLN A 299 -14.03 -2.25 -7.85
CA GLN A 299 -14.24 -3.06 -9.05
C GLN A 299 -13.81 -2.30 -10.31
N TYR A 300 -14.06 -1.00 -10.38
CA TYR A 300 -13.58 -0.14 -11.47
C TYR A 300 -12.06 -0.13 -11.55
N VAL A 301 -11.37 0.08 -10.43
CA VAL A 301 -9.90 0.02 -10.37
C VAL A 301 -9.39 -1.37 -10.76
N TYR A 302 -10.03 -2.43 -10.28
CA TYR A 302 -9.67 -3.81 -10.60
C TYR A 302 -9.82 -4.09 -12.10
N ASP A 303 -10.94 -3.72 -12.72
CA ASP A 303 -11.22 -3.96 -14.15
C ASP A 303 -10.19 -3.31 -15.09
N HIS A 304 -9.54 -2.22 -14.65
CA HIS A 304 -8.61 -1.42 -15.44
C HIS A 304 -7.14 -1.53 -15.03
N ARG A 305 -6.81 -2.38 -14.05
CA ARG A 305 -5.43 -2.52 -13.55
C ARG A 305 -4.41 -2.94 -14.60
N ASP A 306 -4.87 -3.58 -15.67
CA ASP A 306 -4.05 -4.20 -16.72
C ASP A 306 -4.14 -3.50 -18.08
N ASP A 307 -4.75 -2.31 -18.16
CA ASP A 307 -4.87 -1.54 -19.40
C ASP A 307 -3.51 -1.23 -20.07
N ILE A 308 -2.41 -1.26 -19.30
CA ILE A 308 -1.05 -1.14 -19.86
C ILE A 308 -0.75 -2.24 -20.88
N GLY A 309 -1.48 -3.35 -20.86
CA GLY A 309 -1.45 -4.40 -21.89
C GLY A 309 -1.77 -3.93 -23.29
N LEU A 310 -2.41 -2.76 -23.46
CA LEU A 310 -2.64 -2.16 -24.77
C LEU A 310 -1.36 -1.61 -25.42
N VAL A 311 -0.34 -1.28 -24.63
CA VAL A 311 0.90 -0.64 -25.12
C VAL A 311 2.18 -1.40 -24.75
N MET A 312 2.09 -2.39 -23.86
CA MET A 312 3.25 -3.11 -23.33
C MET A 312 3.95 -3.93 -24.41
N ASP A 313 5.09 -3.42 -24.86
CA ASP A 313 6.05 -4.11 -25.72
C ASP A 313 7.50 -3.76 -25.34
N LYS A 314 8.48 -4.36 -26.01
CA LYS A 314 9.89 -4.12 -25.69
C LYS A 314 10.29 -2.66 -25.92
N GLN A 315 9.79 -2.02 -26.97
CA GLN A 315 10.16 -0.65 -27.33
C GLN A 315 9.62 0.36 -26.32
N TYR A 316 8.38 0.18 -25.88
CA TYR A 316 7.75 1.01 -24.86
C TYR A 316 8.47 0.89 -23.51
N VAL A 317 8.87 -0.33 -23.13
CA VAL A 317 9.68 -0.55 -21.92
C VAL A 317 11.00 0.21 -21.97
N GLU A 318 11.73 0.15 -23.09
CA GLU A 318 12.97 0.92 -23.24
C GLU A 318 12.72 2.43 -23.20
N ARG A 319 11.68 2.91 -23.91
CA ARG A 319 11.29 4.32 -23.93
C ARG A 319 11.00 4.84 -22.53
N LYS A 320 10.18 4.13 -21.76
CA LYS A 320 9.82 4.53 -20.39
C LYS A 320 11.06 4.56 -19.48
N LEU A 321 11.93 3.55 -19.54
CA LEU A 321 13.15 3.52 -18.74
C LEU A 321 14.16 4.62 -19.14
N GLU A 322 14.23 4.96 -20.43
CA GLU A 322 15.03 6.08 -20.92
C GLU A 322 14.52 7.42 -20.39
N VAL A 323 13.20 7.64 -20.45
CA VAL A 323 12.55 8.84 -19.88
C VAL A 323 12.83 8.94 -18.38
N MET A 324 12.65 7.84 -17.63
CA MET A 324 12.93 7.82 -16.20
C MET A 324 14.39 8.19 -15.93
N ARG A 325 15.35 7.59 -16.67
CA ARG A 325 16.79 7.85 -16.48
C ARG A 325 17.12 9.30 -16.79
N THR A 326 16.62 9.82 -17.91
CA THR A 326 16.83 11.20 -18.32
C THR A 326 16.27 12.17 -17.29
N THR A 327 15.07 11.90 -16.78
CA THR A 327 14.43 12.74 -15.76
C THR A 327 15.24 12.74 -14.46
N TYR A 328 15.66 11.58 -13.99
CA TYR A 328 16.50 11.50 -12.79
C TYR A 328 17.85 12.19 -12.98
N GLU A 329 18.52 11.99 -14.11
CA GLU A 329 19.83 12.64 -14.37
C GLU A 329 19.69 14.16 -14.42
N GLN A 330 18.62 14.70 -15.03
CA GLN A 330 18.34 16.14 -15.06
C GLN A 330 18.00 16.72 -13.67
N ASN A 331 17.51 15.90 -12.74
CA ASN A 331 17.05 16.32 -11.42
C ASN A 331 17.88 15.68 -10.28
N LYS A 332 19.11 15.24 -10.58
CA LYS A 332 19.93 14.42 -9.68
C LYS A 332 20.19 15.06 -8.32
N GLU A 333 20.42 16.36 -8.30
CA GLU A 333 20.65 17.11 -7.05
C GLU A 333 19.40 17.13 -6.15
N ILE A 334 18.22 17.31 -6.75
CA ILE A 334 16.93 17.30 -6.04
C ILE A 334 16.62 15.86 -5.58
N ALA A 335 16.81 14.87 -6.45
CA ALA A 335 16.61 13.45 -6.17
C ALA A 335 17.43 12.98 -4.96
N ALA A 336 18.70 13.40 -4.85
CA ALA A 336 19.56 13.06 -3.71
C ALA A 336 19.00 13.56 -2.35
N GLY A 337 18.18 14.61 -2.38
CA GLY A 337 17.49 15.18 -1.22
C GLY A 337 16.28 14.37 -0.74
N TYR A 338 15.87 13.32 -1.46
CA TYR A 338 14.73 12.49 -1.08
C TYR A 338 15.01 11.65 0.18
N ALA A 339 14.20 11.87 1.21
CA ALA A 339 14.31 11.26 2.52
C ALA A 339 13.52 9.94 2.65
N GLY A 340 12.65 9.63 1.68
CA GLY A 340 11.75 8.47 1.74
C GLY A 340 10.31 8.83 2.15
N PRO A 341 9.40 7.84 2.17
CA PRO A 341 7.97 8.08 2.40
C PRO A 341 7.59 8.04 3.88
N ALA A 342 6.63 8.86 4.26
CA ALA A 342 5.88 8.79 5.51
C ALA A 342 4.43 8.42 5.17
N VAL A 343 3.96 7.26 5.62
CA VAL A 343 2.73 6.63 5.14
C VAL A 343 1.69 6.61 6.25
N ILE A 344 0.54 7.22 5.98
CA ILE A 344 -0.68 7.03 6.76
C ILE A 344 -1.53 6.02 6.00
N ASP A 345 -1.54 4.79 6.51
CA ASP A 345 -2.31 3.68 5.99
C ASP A 345 -3.69 3.60 6.67
N ILE A 346 -4.60 2.82 6.10
CA ILE A 346 -5.99 2.71 6.58
C ILE A 346 -6.39 1.26 6.84
N PHE A 347 -7.38 1.06 7.69
CA PHE A 347 -7.95 -0.26 7.96
C PHE A 347 -9.44 -0.17 8.31
N GLY A 348 -10.16 -1.30 8.32
CA GLY A 348 -11.60 -1.33 8.61
C GLY A 348 -12.51 -1.28 7.38
N GLU A 349 -11.95 -1.15 6.19
CA GLU A 349 -12.72 -1.27 4.94
C GLU A 349 -13.40 -2.63 4.83
N LYS A 350 -14.52 -2.71 4.09
CA LYS A 350 -15.11 -4.02 3.77
C LYS A 350 -14.16 -4.79 2.86
N THR A 351 -14.13 -6.09 3.10
CA THR A 351 -13.41 -7.03 2.23
C THR A 351 -13.95 -6.93 0.82
N PHE A 352 -13.11 -6.46 -0.10
CA PHE A 352 -13.43 -6.40 -1.51
C PHE A 352 -13.09 -7.73 -2.17
N VAL A 353 -14.11 -8.41 -2.72
CA VAL A 353 -13.92 -9.63 -3.53
C VAL A 353 -14.09 -9.24 -4.99
N PRO A 354 -12.99 -9.16 -5.77
CA PRO A 354 -13.07 -8.73 -7.15
C PRO A 354 -13.78 -9.76 -8.03
N GLN A 355 -14.62 -9.27 -8.95
CA GLN A 355 -15.22 -10.08 -10.00
C GLN A 355 -14.35 -10.04 -11.25
N ALA A 356 -13.78 -11.17 -11.65
CA ALA A 356 -12.97 -11.26 -12.86
C ALA A 356 -13.85 -11.18 -14.11
N LYS A 357 -13.70 -10.10 -14.89
CA LYS A 357 -14.37 -9.93 -16.19
C LYS A 357 -13.46 -10.42 -17.33
N PRO A 358 -13.91 -11.36 -18.18
CA PRO A 358 -13.12 -11.78 -19.34
C PRO A 358 -12.92 -10.66 -20.37
N GLU A 359 -13.78 -9.64 -20.38
CA GLU A 359 -13.75 -8.49 -21.27
C GLU A 359 -12.71 -7.43 -20.89
N ALA A 360 -12.22 -7.43 -19.64
CA ALA A 360 -11.18 -6.53 -19.19
C ALA A 360 -9.86 -6.83 -19.92
N VAL A 361 -9.05 -5.78 -20.17
CA VAL A 361 -7.70 -5.94 -20.74
C VAL A 361 -6.87 -6.81 -19.78
N LYS A 362 -6.09 -7.73 -20.33
CA LYS A 362 -5.19 -8.62 -19.59
C LYS A 362 -3.83 -8.63 -20.25
N LEU A 363 -2.78 -8.79 -19.44
CA LEU A 363 -1.46 -9.05 -19.98
C LEU A 363 -1.38 -10.48 -20.51
N SER A 364 -0.78 -10.62 -21.70
CA SER A 364 -0.27 -11.92 -22.15
C SER A 364 0.93 -12.35 -21.30
N GLU A 365 1.27 -13.64 -21.30
CA GLU A 365 2.46 -14.17 -20.58
C GLU A 365 3.74 -13.38 -20.91
N LYS A 366 3.94 -13.04 -22.19
CA LYS A 366 5.07 -12.22 -22.64
C LYS A 366 5.04 -10.80 -22.06
N GLN A 367 3.85 -10.19 -21.94
CA GLN A 367 3.72 -8.86 -21.36
C GLN A 367 3.90 -8.88 -19.84
N GLU A 368 3.51 -9.98 -19.18
CA GLU A 368 3.77 -10.23 -17.76
C GLU A 368 5.27 -10.26 -17.48
N GLU A 369 6.03 -11.04 -18.27
CA GLU A 369 7.50 -11.07 -18.20
C GLU A 369 8.13 -9.68 -18.43
N LEU A 370 7.61 -8.91 -19.40
CA LEU A 370 8.08 -7.56 -19.67
C LEU A 370 7.79 -6.59 -18.54
N LEU A 371 6.61 -6.65 -17.93
CA LEU A 371 6.22 -5.82 -16.80
C LEU A 371 7.13 -6.09 -15.60
N VAL A 372 7.35 -7.36 -15.25
CA VAL A 372 8.27 -7.77 -14.16
C VAL A 372 9.69 -7.27 -14.45
N ALA A 373 10.19 -7.48 -15.67
CA ALA A 373 11.52 -7.02 -16.05
C ALA A 373 11.66 -5.49 -16.02
N MET A 374 10.64 -4.76 -16.48
CA MET A 374 10.58 -3.30 -16.43
C MET A 374 10.60 -2.81 -14.99
N ASN A 375 9.76 -3.37 -14.10
CA ASN A 375 9.70 -2.99 -12.69
C ASN A 375 11.04 -3.24 -11.98
N GLY A 376 11.69 -4.38 -12.22
CA GLY A 376 13.02 -4.67 -11.69
C GLY A 376 14.09 -3.68 -12.18
N ARG A 377 14.04 -3.28 -13.46
CA ARG A 377 14.96 -2.27 -14.02
C ARG A 377 14.67 -0.87 -13.49
N ALA A 378 13.40 -0.49 -13.38
CA ALA A 378 12.94 0.78 -12.85
C ALA A 378 13.30 0.93 -11.36
N GLY A 379 13.20 -0.15 -10.57
CA GLY A 379 13.65 -0.19 -9.18
C GLY A 379 15.15 0.03 -9.03
N ARG A 380 15.97 -0.65 -9.86
CA ARG A 380 17.43 -0.42 -9.88
C ARG A 380 17.78 1.02 -10.27
N LEU A 381 17.10 1.56 -11.28
CA LEU A 381 17.26 2.95 -11.68
C LEU A 381 16.89 3.89 -10.53
N THR A 382 15.76 3.66 -9.87
CA THR A 382 15.33 4.47 -8.73
C THR A 382 16.37 4.45 -7.62
N ASN A 383 16.94 3.29 -7.29
CA ASN A 383 18.01 3.19 -6.28
C ASN A 383 19.34 3.86 -6.69
N GLU A 384 19.60 4.02 -8.00
CA GLU A 384 20.79 4.76 -8.51
C GLU A 384 20.73 6.26 -8.15
N TYR A 385 19.54 6.85 -8.11
CA TYR A 385 19.32 8.29 -7.85
C TYR A 385 18.70 8.60 -6.49
N LEU A 386 17.98 7.64 -5.91
CA LEU A 386 17.35 7.70 -4.59
C LEU A 386 17.90 6.57 -3.70
N PRO A 387 19.15 6.67 -3.20
CA PRO A 387 19.83 5.58 -2.52
C PRO A 387 19.03 5.08 -1.30
N GLY A 388 18.67 3.80 -1.32
CA GLY A 388 17.83 3.17 -0.29
C GLY A 388 18.48 3.15 1.10
N ASP A 389 19.81 3.09 1.14
CA ASP A 389 20.65 3.12 2.33
C ASP A 389 20.76 4.52 2.96
N GLU A 390 20.36 5.58 2.26
CA GLU A 390 20.37 6.94 2.80
C GLU A 390 18.98 7.47 3.20
N ARG A 391 17.90 6.72 2.97
CA ARG A 391 16.52 7.13 3.25
C ARG A 391 15.87 6.26 4.31
N SER A 392 14.81 6.75 4.95
CA SER A 392 13.99 5.98 5.89
C SER A 392 12.52 6.05 5.48
N PHE A 393 11.68 5.30 6.17
CA PHE A 393 10.24 5.43 6.05
C PHE A 393 9.60 5.46 7.43
N THR A 394 8.32 5.81 7.46
CA THR A 394 7.45 5.46 8.58
C THR A 394 6.08 5.06 8.05
N ILE A 395 5.38 4.18 8.76
CA ILE A 395 4.01 3.80 8.48
C ILE A 395 3.18 3.76 9.77
N ILE A 396 1.97 4.29 9.69
CA ILE A 396 0.98 4.29 10.77
C ILE A 396 -0.40 4.02 10.18
N SER A 397 -1.20 3.14 10.79
CA SER A 397 -2.56 2.84 10.29
C SER A 397 -3.66 3.45 11.17
N TRP A 398 -4.74 3.91 10.55
CA TRP A 398 -5.96 4.40 11.23
C TRP A 398 -7.23 3.73 10.70
N PRO A 399 -8.27 3.54 11.55
CA PRO A 399 -9.52 2.98 11.06
C PRO A 399 -10.27 4.00 10.21
N VAL A 400 -11.12 3.49 9.31
CA VAL A 400 -12.08 4.29 8.53
C VAL A 400 -13.52 4.00 8.99
N PRO A 401 -14.48 4.91 8.76
CA PRO A 401 -15.88 4.78 9.19
C PRO A 401 -16.55 3.46 8.81
N GLU A 402 -16.16 2.89 7.67
CA GLU A 402 -16.65 1.60 7.21
C GLU A 402 -16.45 0.42 8.18
N ILE A 403 -15.58 0.57 9.19
CA ILE A 403 -15.35 -0.43 10.24
C ILE A 403 -16.60 -0.72 11.09
N GLY A 404 -17.57 0.20 11.13
CA GLY A 404 -18.88 0.00 11.74
C GLY A 404 -19.31 1.12 12.68
N GLU A 405 -20.46 0.92 13.34
CA GLU A 405 -21.12 1.95 14.18
C GLU A 405 -20.27 2.45 15.36
N GLN A 406 -19.29 1.65 15.81
CA GLN A 406 -18.37 1.98 16.90
C GLN A 406 -17.08 2.66 16.41
N TYR A 407 -17.12 3.27 15.21
CA TYR A 407 -15.97 3.89 14.55
C TYR A 407 -15.21 4.87 15.46
N HIS A 408 -15.91 5.78 16.13
CA HIS A 408 -15.27 6.78 16.99
C HIS A 408 -14.55 6.14 18.19
N GLU A 409 -15.17 5.15 18.84
CA GLU A 409 -14.57 4.42 19.94
C GLU A 409 -13.35 3.62 19.48
N ILE A 410 -13.44 2.93 18.34
CA ILE A 410 -12.32 2.19 17.78
C ILE A 410 -11.18 3.14 17.41
N PHE A 411 -11.48 4.29 16.79
CA PHE A 411 -10.48 5.30 16.48
C PHE A 411 -9.77 5.82 17.73
N ASP A 412 -10.52 6.10 18.81
CA ASP A 412 -9.95 6.52 20.09
C ASP A 412 -9.05 5.44 20.72
N GLU A 413 -9.39 4.16 20.59
CA GLU A 413 -8.51 3.05 20.99
C GLU A 413 -7.28 2.95 20.08
N THR A 414 -7.41 3.16 18.77
CA THR A 414 -6.28 3.22 17.84
C THR A 414 -5.33 4.36 18.18
N ILE A 415 -5.83 5.53 18.62
CA ILE A 415 -4.97 6.61 19.14
C ILE A 415 -4.15 6.09 20.31
N LYS A 416 -4.74 5.34 21.25
CA LYS A 416 -3.98 4.76 22.38
C LYS A 416 -2.94 3.75 21.88
N ILE A 417 -3.33 2.83 21.00
CA ILE A 417 -2.45 1.79 20.41
C ILE A 417 -1.23 2.43 19.73
N ASN A 418 -1.45 3.41 18.86
CA ASN A 418 -0.38 4.08 18.12
C ASN A 418 0.52 4.94 19.02
N THR A 419 0.01 5.41 20.16
CA THR A 419 0.72 6.35 21.04
C THR A 419 1.15 5.75 22.39
N LEU A 420 1.30 4.42 22.44
CA LEU A 420 1.90 3.70 23.56
C LEU A 420 3.32 4.20 23.86
N ASP A 421 3.75 4.09 25.11
CA ASP A 421 5.04 4.64 25.56
C ASP A 421 6.22 3.87 24.96
N TYR A 422 6.90 4.51 24.02
CA TYR A 422 8.09 4.00 23.34
C TYR A 422 9.17 3.50 24.32
N LYS A 423 9.47 4.27 25.38
CA LYS A 423 10.58 3.96 26.30
C LYS A 423 10.22 2.82 27.25
N LEU A 424 8.97 2.73 27.64
CA LEU A 424 8.44 1.61 28.40
C LEU A 424 8.58 0.31 27.58
N TYR A 425 8.06 0.29 26.35
CA TYR A 425 8.10 -0.89 25.48
C TYR A 425 9.53 -1.28 25.12
N GLN A 426 10.39 -0.33 24.79
CA GLN A 426 11.82 -0.55 24.56
C GLN A 426 12.48 -1.31 25.71
N LYS A 427 12.20 -0.91 26.96
CA LYS A 427 12.78 -1.54 28.16
C LYS A 427 12.23 -2.96 28.39
N VAL A 428 10.93 -3.14 28.21
CA VAL A 428 10.27 -4.43 28.41
C VAL A 428 10.74 -5.44 27.35
N GLN A 429 10.77 -5.02 26.09
CA GLN A 429 11.29 -5.81 24.97
C GLN A 429 12.76 -6.15 25.20
N GLN A 430 13.60 -5.20 25.63
CA GLN A 430 15.00 -5.50 25.95
C GLN A 430 15.15 -6.55 27.06
N THR A 431 14.29 -6.49 28.08
CA THR A 431 14.29 -7.51 29.16
C THR A 431 14.01 -8.90 28.60
N MET A 432 13.11 -9.00 27.62
CA MET A 432 12.79 -10.24 26.92
C MET A 432 13.94 -10.70 26.03
N ILE A 433 14.53 -9.80 25.24
CA ILE A 433 15.70 -10.06 24.39
C ILE A 433 16.86 -10.59 25.24
N ASP A 434 17.16 -9.97 26.38
CA ASP A 434 18.24 -10.40 27.27
C ASP A 434 18.02 -11.81 27.86
N ALA A 435 16.77 -12.28 27.94
CA ALA A 435 16.44 -13.66 28.30
C ALA A 435 16.55 -14.60 27.09
N LEU A 436 16.04 -14.18 25.93
CA LEU A 436 16.05 -14.94 24.68
C LEU A 436 17.47 -15.17 24.15
N ASP A 437 18.37 -14.18 24.25
CA ASP A 437 19.77 -14.22 23.82
C ASP A 437 20.60 -15.30 24.55
N LYS A 438 20.08 -15.85 25.65
CA LYS A 438 20.72 -16.95 26.40
C LYS A 438 20.33 -18.32 25.88
N GLY A 439 19.34 -18.39 24.99
CA GLY A 439 18.77 -19.62 24.47
C GLY A 439 19.62 -20.31 23.41
N GLU A 440 19.56 -21.63 23.39
CA GLU A 440 19.90 -22.44 22.22
C GLU A 440 18.68 -22.61 21.31
N TYR A 441 17.49 -22.71 21.90
CA TYR A 441 16.23 -22.80 21.18
C TYR A 441 15.05 -22.30 22.03
N VAL A 442 13.93 -22.04 21.37
CA VAL A 442 12.65 -21.66 22.00
C VAL A 442 11.64 -22.78 21.75
N LYS A 443 10.90 -23.17 22.78
CA LYS A 443 9.70 -24.01 22.68
C LYS A 443 8.47 -23.12 22.67
N VAL A 444 7.61 -23.28 21.66
CA VAL A 444 6.32 -22.60 21.56
C VAL A 444 5.23 -23.65 21.51
N THR A 445 4.30 -23.60 22.46
CA THR A 445 3.20 -24.57 22.56
C THR A 445 1.85 -23.86 22.56
N GLY A 446 0.85 -24.51 21.96
CA GLY A 446 -0.56 -24.11 22.01
C GLY A 446 -1.27 -24.61 23.26
N SER A 447 -2.45 -24.08 23.52
CA SER A 447 -3.36 -24.49 24.60
C SER A 447 -4.76 -24.76 24.06
N GLY A 448 -5.59 -25.46 24.84
CA GLY A 448 -6.94 -25.81 24.43
C GLY A 448 -6.94 -26.73 23.19
N GLU A 449 -7.59 -26.28 22.12
CA GLU A 449 -7.63 -27.00 20.83
C GLU A 449 -6.44 -26.64 19.91
N ASN A 450 -5.64 -25.63 20.27
CA ASN A 450 -4.51 -25.20 19.47
C ASN A 450 -3.38 -26.25 19.56
N GLN A 451 -3.01 -26.81 18.41
CA GLN A 451 -2.06 -27.91 18.27
C GLN A 451 -0.61 -27.44 18.06
N THR A 452 -0.32 -26.16 18.34
CA THR A 452 1.05 -25.64 18.16
C THR A 452 2.02 -26.38 19.09
N ASP A 453 3.12 -26.86 18.52
CA ASP A 453 4.27 -27.43 19.23
C ASP A 453 5.48 -27.25 18.33
N LEU A 454 6.24 -26.19 18.57
CA LEU A 454 7.38 -25.77 17.76
C LEU A 454 8.63 -25.69 18.61
N LYS A 455 9.73 -26.20 18.03
CA LYS A 455 11.10 -25.96 18.48
C LYS A 455 11.77 -25.04 17.49
N VAL A 456 12.15 -23.85 17.93
CA VAL A 456 12.78 -22.80 17.11
C VAL A 456 14.23 -22.64 17.51
N MET A 457 15.16 -22.96 16.63
CA MET A 457 16.60 -22.87 16.88
C MET A 457 17.09 -21.42 16.77
N LEU A 458 17.92 -21.00 17.72
CA LEU A 458 18.46 -19.65 17.77
C LEU A 458 19.92 -19.57 17.30
N HIS A 459 20.32 -18.41 16.80
CA HIS A 459 21.70 -18.18 16.37
C HIS A 459 22.66 -18.19 17.57
N PRO A 460 23.84 -18.84 17.49
CA PRO A 460 24.82 -18.76 18.55
C PRO A 460 25.48 -17.38 18.58
N LEU A 461 25.49 -16.72 19.74
CA LEU A 461 26.27 -15.50 19.96
C LEU A 461 27.75 -15.84 20.21
N ALA A 462 28.64 -15.12 19.53
CA ALA A 462 30.09 -15.22 19.75
C ALA A 462 30.55 -14.24 20.84
N ASP A 463 30.01 -13.02 20.85
CA ASP A 463 30.27 -11.97 21.85
C ASP A 463 28.95 -11.38 22.37
N PRO A 464 28.31 -11.98 23.40
CA PRO A 464 27.03 -11.50 23.95
C PRO A 464 27.04 -10.06 24.50
N ALA A 465 28.22 -9.45 24.67
CA ALA A 465 28.34 -8.05 25.07
C ALA A 465 28.17 -7.08 23.89
N LYS A 466 28.25 -7.57 22.64
CA LYS A 466 28.17 -6.77 21.41
C LYS A 466 27.18 -7.30 20.39
N GLU A 467 26.72 -8.52 20.54
CA GLU A 467 25.85 -9.21 19.60
C GLU A 467 24.54 -9.58 20.28
N THR A 468 23.46 -9.58 19.50
CA THR A 468 22.13 -10.00 19.92
C THR A 468 21.45 -10.79 18.80
N ILE A 469 20.53 -11.67 19.18
CA ILE A 469 19.80 -12.52 18.24
C ILE A 469 18.53 -11.79 17.80
N PHE A 470 17.85 -11.12 18.73
CA PHE A 470 16.55 -10.50 18.49
C PHE A 470 16.65 -8.99 18.28
N GLU A 471 15.80 -8.45 17.42
CA GLU A 471 15.61 -7.02 17.21
C GLU A 471 14.52 -6.46 18.15
N ASN A 472 14.76 -5.26 18.68
CA ASN A 472 13.86 -4.49 19.52
C ASN A 472 12.99 -3.59 18.63
N CYS A 473 11.85 -4.11 18.18
CA CYS A 473 10.95 -3.42 17.29
C CYS A 473 9.94 -2.56 18.08
N VAL A 474 10.32 -1.30 18.20
CA VAL A 474 9.51 -0.21 18.74
C VAL A 474 9.03 0.70 17.61
N ALA A 475 8.22 1.70 17.91
CA ALA A 475 7.62 2.62 16.95
C ALA A 475 8.64 3.61 16.33
N ASP A 476 9.69 3.10 15.67
CA ASP A 476 10.75 3.85 15.00
C ASP A 476 10.64 3.86 13.46
N VAL A 477 9.92 2.90 12.87
CA VAL A 477 9.48 2.94 11.47
C VAL A 477 8.05 2.43 11.33
N ASN A 478 7.73 1.34 12.03
CA ASN A 478 6.43 0.69 12.04
C ASN A 478 5.66 1.10 13.31
N ILE A 479 4.56 1.82 13.15
CA ILE A 479 3.72 2.27 14.27
C ILE A 479 2.41 1.47 14.23
N PRO A 480 2.00 0.79 15.32
CA PRO A 480 2.42 0.97 16.72
C PRO A 480 3.69 0.21 17.13
N VAL A 481 4.19 0.47 18.35
CA VAL A 481 5.16 -0.45 19.03
C VAL A 481 4.58 -1.86 19.06
N GLY A 482 5.41 -2.90 19.02
CA GLY A 482 4.78 -4.19 19.29
C GLY A 482 5.49 -5.50 19.14
N GLU A 483 6.80 -5.63 18.95
CA GLU A 483 7.39 -6.98 18.86
C GLU A 483 8.89 -7.05 19.19
N VAL A 484 9.34 -8.28 19.46
CA VAL A 484 10.76 -8.66 19.35
C VAL A 484 10.85 -9.80 18.35
N PHE A 485 11.76 -9.71 17.38
CA PHE A 485 11.80 -10.67 16.27
C PHE A 485 13.23 -11.09 15.92
N THR A 486 13.38 -12.23 15.23
CA THR A 486 14.66 -12.74 14.73
C THR A 486 14.42 -13.55 13.46
N SER A 487 15.42 -13.65 12.57
CA SER A 487 15.48 -14.78 11.64
C SER A 487 16.01 -16.01 12.37
N PRO A 488 15.28 -17.14 12.42
CA PRO A 488 15.74 -18.32 13.14
C PRO A 488 16.74 -19.13 12.32
N VAL A 489 17.51 -19.98 13.01
CA VAL A 489 18.30 -21.03 12.36
C VAL A 489 17.33 -22.08 11.83
N LEU A 490 17.42 -22.42 10.54
CA LEU A 490 16.51 -23.41 9.94
C LEU A 490 16.84 -24.83 10.43
N GLU A 491 18.11 -25.18 10.47
CA GLU A 491 18.56 -26.51 10.89
C GLU A 491 18.14 -26.82 12.34
N GLY A 492 17.41 -27.91 12.53
CA GLY A 492 16.84 -28.32 13.81
C GLY A 492 15.59 -27.56 14.27
N THR A 493 15.11 -26.57 13.50
CA THR A 493 13.79 -25.95 13.72
C THR A 493 12.72 -26.85 13.15
N GLU A 494 11.76 -27.26 13.98
CA GLU A 494 10.74 -28.26 13.60
C GLU A 494 9.48 -28.16 14.46
N GLY A 495 8.40 -28.76 13.97
CA GLY A 495 7.16 -28.89 14.72
C GLY A 495 5.93 -28.47 13.92
N THR A 496 4.85 -28.13 14.61
CA THR A 496 3.56 -27.76 14.01
C THR A 496 3.16 -26.36 14.49
N LEU A 497 2.85 -25.47 13.56
CA LEU A 497 2.10 -24.23 13.81
C LEU A 497 0.62 -24.49 13.58
N PHE A 498 -0.23 -24.04 14.51
CA PHE A 498 -1.69 -24.09 14.38
C PHE A 498 -2.31 -22.76 14.77
N VAL A 499 -3.31 -22.30 14.01
CA VAL A 499 -4.15 -21.14 14.35
C VAL A 499 -5.60 -21.44 14.02
N SER A 500 -6.51 -21.27 15.00
CA SER A 500 -7.92 -21.61 14.81
C SER A 500 -8.62 -20.75 13.76
N LYS A 501 -8.28 -19.46 13.72
CA LYS A 501 -8.79 -18.49 12.75
C LYS A 501 -7.77 -17.38 12.54
N VAL A 502 -7.38 -17.14 11.30
CA VAL A 502 -6.49 -16.03 10.92
C VAL A 502 -6.91 -15.45 9.58
N PHE A 503 -6.67 -14.16 9.38
CA PHE A 503 -6.87 -13.49 8.09
C PHE A 503 -5.51 -13.12 7.52
N LEU A 504 -5.18 -13.62 6.34
CA LEU A 504 -3.92 -13.35 5.66
C LEU A 504 -4.25 -12.84 4.27
N HIS A 505 -3.70 -11.69 3.86
CA HIS A 505 -3.95 -11.08 2.54
C HIS A 505 -5.45 -10.90 2.22
N GLY A 506 -6.27 -10.57 3.24
CA GLY A 506 -7.72 -10.41 3.10
C GLY A 506 -8.52 -11.72 2.99
N LEU A 507 -7.86 -12.87 3.15
CA LEU A 507 -8.44 -14.20 3.05
C LEU A 507 -8.54 -14.87 4.43
N PRO A 508 -9.70 -15.41 4.83
CA PRO A 508 -9.83 -16.15 6.09
C PRO A 508 -9.21 -17.53 5.96
N TYR A 509 -8.61 -18.03 7.04
CA TYR A 509 -8.18 -19.41 7.21
C TYR A 509 -8.74 -19.95 8.52
N TYR A 510 -9.36 -21.13 8.44
CA TYR A 510 -9.91 -21.82 9.60
C TYR A 510 -9.10 -23.08 9.90
N ASN A 511 -8.66 -23.24 11.15
CA ASN A 511 -7.79 -24.32 11.62
C ASN A 511 -6.55 -24.49 10.72
N LEU A 512 -5.88 -23.37 10.42
CA LEU A 512 -4.65 -23.37 9.62
C LEU A 512 -3.59 -24.16 10.38
N LYS A 513 -3.03 -25.18 9.73
CA LYS A 513 -1.99 -26.03 10.28
C LYS A 513 -0.84 -26.15 9.31
N ILE A 514 0.38 -25.87 9.76
CA ILE A 514 1.60 -25.95 8.97
C ILE A 514 2.67 -26.71 9.75
N SER A 515 3.23 -27.75 9.15
CA SER A 515 4.27 -28.59 9.74
C SER A 515 5.65 -28.25 9.16
N PHE A 516 6.65 -28.12 10.01
CA PHE A 516 8.00 -27.74 9.66
C PHE A 516 9.01 -28.82 9.99
N LYS A 517 10.02 -28.96 9.11
CA LYS A 517 11.22 -29.76 9.35
C LYS A 517 12.43 -29.05 8.77
N GLU A 518 13.50 -28.93 9.55
CA GLU A 518 14.67 -28.10 9.18
C GLU A 518 14.24 -26.70 8.73
N GLY A 519 13.30 -26.11 9.48
CA GLY A 519 12.76 -24.77 9.25
C GLY A 519 11.95 -24.60 7.97
N LYS A 520 11.59 -25.69 7.26
CA LYS A 520 10.87 -25.63 5.97
C LYS A 520 9.51 -26.30 6.07
N ILE A 521 8.53 -25.75 5.35
CA ILE A 521 7.19 -26.34 5.25
C ILE A 521 7.28 -27.74 4.63
N THR A 522 6.67 -28.72 5.29
CA THR A 522 6.59 -30.12 4.83
C THR A 522 5.16 -30.58 4.59
N GLU A 523 4.21 -30.05 5.36
CA GLU A 523 2.79 -30.32 5.22
C GLU A 523 2.00 -29.10 5.65
N TYR A 524 0.82 -28.91 5.06
CA TYR A 524 -0.10 -27.85 5.41
C TYR A 524 -1.54 -28.28 5.13
N THR A 525 -2.47 -27.74 5.91
CA THR A 525 -3.91 -27.90 5.68
C THR A 525 -4.69 -26.79 6.39
N CYS A 526 -5.96 -26.64 6.00
CA CYS A 526 -6.96 -25.80 6.67
C CYS A 526 -8.33 -26.46 6.52
N THR A 527 -9.39 -25.82 7.00
CA THR A 527 -10.77 -26.34 6.99
C THR A 527 -11.75 -25.37 6.36
N ASN A 528 -11.29 -24.59 5.39
CA ASN A 528 -12.09 -23.63 4.63
C ASN A 528 -13.12 -24.29 3.71
N PHE A 529 -12.80 -25.48 3.21
CA PHE A 529 -13.59 -26.25 2.25
C PHE A 529 -13.79 -27.69 2.74
N ASP A 530 -14.78 -28.38 2.18
CA ASP A 530 -15.08 -29.78 2.52
C ASP A 530 -13.96 -30.74 2.06
N SER A 531 -13.24 -30.40 0.99
CA SER A 531 -12.17 -31.22 0.41
C SER A 531 -10.79 -30.83 0.93
N GLU A 532 -10.00 -31.81 1.38
CA GLU A 532 -8.60 -31.61 1.76
C GLU A 532 -7.74 -31.10 0.59
N GLU A 533 -8.01 -31.54 -0.64
CA GLU A 533 -7.29 -31.07 -1.82
C GLU A 533 -7.54 -29.59 -2.10
N GLU A 534 -8.77 -29.11 -1.90
CA GLU A 534 -9.12 -27.70 -2.06
C GLU A 534 -8.47 -26.83 -0.97
N ASN A 535 -8.47 -27.31 0.28
CA ASN A 535 -7.79 -26.65 1.39
C ASN A 535 -6.28 -26.53 1.16
N LYS A 536 -5.64 -27.61 0.67
CA LYS A 536 -4.22 -27.60 0.30
C LYS A 536 -3.97 -26.66 -0.87
N LYS A 537 -4.79 -26.70 -1.92
CA LYS A 537 -4.66 -25.79 -3.06
C LYS A 537 -4.77 -24.32 -2.62
N TYR A 538 -5.71 -24.01 -1.75
CA TYR A 538 -5.92 -22.67 -1.23
C TYR A 538 -4.70 -22.11 -0.50
N ILE A 539 -4.03 -22.92 0.33
CA ILE A 539 -2.77 -22.54 0.99
C ILE A 539 -1.62 -22.45 -0.02
N PHE A 540 -1.54 -23.38 -0.98
CA PHE A 540 -0.49 -23.38 -2.00
C PHE A 540 -0.51 -22.12 -2.86
N ASP A 541 -1.70 -21.70 -3.30
CA ASP A 541 -1.88 -20.53 -4.15
C ASP A 541 -1.59 -19.22 -3.39
N ASN A 542 -2.02 -19.12 -2.12
CA ASN A 542 -2.12 -17.84 -1.41
C ASN A 542 -1.09 -17.62 -0.28
N ILE A 543 -0.53 -18.69 0.32
CA ILE A 543 0.53 -18.60 1.34
C ILE A 543 1.88 -19.02 0.75
N LEU A 544 1.91 -20.14 0.00
CA LEU A 544 3.16 -20.59 -0.64
C LEU A 544 3.45 -19.83 -1.94
N HIS A 545 2.51 -19.04 -2.47
CA HIS A 545 2.64 -18.33 -3.74
C HIS A 545 3.14 -19.22 -4.89
N ASN A 546 2.64 -20.45 -4.95
CA ASN A 546 3.02 -21.51 -5.90
C ASN A 546 4.45 -22.10 -5.74
N HIS A 547 5.16 -21.76 -4.65
CA HIS A 547 6.41 -22.43 -4.29
C HIS A 547 6.14 -23.80 -3.68
N GLN A 548 7.03 -24.76 -3.89
CA GLN A 548 6.85 -26.13 -3.35
C GLN A 548 7.02 -26.19 -1.84
N THR A 549 7.78 -25.27 -1.26
CA THR A 549 8.02 -25.13 0.17
C THR A 549 8.55 -23.73 0.43
N LEU A 550 8.36 -23.23 1.64
CA LEU A 550 8.94 -21.98 2.11
C LEU A 550 9.69 -22.24 3.43
N PRO A 551 10.81 -21.54 3.69
CA PRO A 551 11.45 -21.53 4.99
C PRO A 551 10.71 -20.63 5.98
N ILE A 552 10.98 -20.79 7.27
CA ILE A 552 10.64 -19.80 8.30
C ILE A 552 11.64 -18.64 8.16
N GLY A 553 11.15 -17.50 7.70
CA GLY A 553 11.94 -16.27 7.56
C GLY A 553 12.10 -15.53 8.89
N GLU A 554 11.12 -15.70 9.78
CA GLU A 554 11.02 -14.96 11.04
C GLU A 554 10.32 -15.75 12.14
N PHE A 555 10.79 -15.54 13.36
CA PHE A 555 10.08 -15.83 14.60
C PHE A 555 10.03 -14.55 15.44
N ALA A 556 8.83 -14.21 15.91
CA ALA A 556 8.61 -13.01 16.69
C ALA A 556 7.64 -13.24 17.85
N ILE A 557 7.78 -12.39 18.87
CA ILE A 557 6.86 -12.30 20.00
C ILE A 557 6.24 -10.90 19.97
N GLY A 558 4.99 -10.82 19.50
CA GLY A 558 4.17 -9.63 19.64
C GLY A 558 4.03 -9.25 21.12
N THR A 559 4.02 -7.95 21.41
CA THR A 559 3.97 -7.36 22.75
C THR A 559 2.83 -6.35 22.88
N ASN A 560 2.07 -6.08 21.81
CA ASN A 560 0.97 -5.11 21.83
C ASN A 560 -0.35 -5.77 22.26
N THR A 561 -0.42 -6.12 23.53
CA THR A 561 -1.62 -6.67 24.17
C THR A 561 -2.80 -5.70 24.20
N THR A 562 -2.54 -4.39 24.09
CA THR A 562 -3.60 -3.37 23.95
C THR A 562 -4.32 -3.55 22.61
N ALA A 563 -3.59 -3.67 21.51
CA ALA A 563 -4.17 -3.92 20.19
C ALA A 563 -4.94 -5.24 20.15
N TYR A 564 -4.42 -6.30 20.77
CA TYR A 564 -5.10 -7.58 20.92
C TYR A 564 -6.42 -7.46 21.71
N ALA A 565 -6.41 -6.80 22.86
CA ALA A 565 -7.61 -6.61 23.68
C ALA A 565 -8.68 -5.80 22.95
N VAL A 566 -8.28 -4.76 22.20
CA VAL A 566 -9.17 -3.95 21.37
C VAL A 566 -9.76 -4.78 20.23
N ALA A 567 -8.94 -5.58 19.53
CA ALA A 567 -9.41 -6.47 18.48
C ALA A 567 -10.51 -7.41 18.97
N LYS A 568 -10.33 -7.97 20.18
CA LYS A 568 -11.30 -8.88 20.80
C LYS A 568 -12.56 -8.15 21.29
N LYS A 569 -12.41 -6.95 21.84
CA LYS A 569 -13.53 -6.14 22.37
C LYS A 569 -14.50 -5.71 21.28
N TYR A 570 -14.00 -5.38 20.09
CA TYR A 570 -14.81 -4.89 18.98
C TYR A 570 -14.99 -5.93 17.84
N ASP A 571 -14.40 -7.12 17.97
CA ASP A 571 -14.41 -8.18 16.93
C ASP A 571 -13.88 -7.66 15.56
N ILE A 572 -12.71 -7.02 15.59
CA ILE A 572 -12.09 -6.37 14.43
C ILE A 572 -10.70 -6.93 14.07
N ALA A 573 -10.35 -8.11 14.58
CA ALA A 573 -9.06 -8.73 14.29
C ALA A 573 -8.85 -8.97 12.78
N ASP A 574 -9.93 -9.26 12.05
CA ASP A 574 -9.93 -9.45 10.60
C ASP A 574 -9.80 -8.14 9.80
N LYS A 575 -9.93 -7.00 10.48
CA LYS A 575 -9.87 -5.67 9.90
C LYS A 575 -8.51 -5.01 10.03
N TYR A 576 -7.66 -5.48 10.94
CA TYR A 576 -6.33 -4.92 11.10
C TYR A 576 -5.46 -5.15 9.87
N THR A 577 -4.65 -4.14 9.55
CA THR A 577 -3.51 -4.31 8.65
C THR A 577 -2.51 -5.27 9.28
N ILE A 578 -1.68 -5.90 8.45
CA ILE A 578 -0.63 -6.81 8.93
C ILE A 578 0.28 -6.10 9.95
N LEU A 579 0.56 -4.81 9.69
CA LEU A 579 1.30 -3.89 10.58
C LEU A 579 0.82 -3.92 12.04
N ILE A 580 -0.49 -3.96 12.27
CA ILE A 580 -1.06 -4.05 13.62
C ILE A 580 -1.21 -5.51 14.04
N ALA A 581 -1.67 -6.38 13.15
CA ALA A 581 -2.01 -7.78 13.46
C ALA A 581 -0.80 -8.58 13.98
N GLU A 582 0.37 -8.46 13.36
CA GLU A 582 1.61 -9.16 13.75
C GLU A 582 2.01 -8.86 15.21
N LYS A 583 1.68 -7.66 15.70
CA LYS A 583 2.02 -7.18 17.05
C LYS A 583 1.08 -7.73 18.13
N THR A 584 0.03 -8.45 17.77
CA THR A 584 -1.04 -8.93 18.68
C THR A 584 -0.81 -10.33 19.24
N GLY A 585 0.33 -10.95 18.98
CA GLY A 585 0.69 -12.27 19.51
C GLY A 585 2.04 -12.75 18.97
N PRO A 586 2.55 -13.91 19.41
CA PRO A 586 3.70 -14.52 18.76
C PRO A 586 3.32 -14.96 17.33
N HIS A 587 4.25 -14.77 16.40
CA HIS A 587 4.01 -15.09 15.00
C HIS A 587 5.26 -15.66 14.33
N PHE A 588 4.99 -16.28 13.18
CA PHE A 588 5.99 -16.90 12.33
C PHE A 588 5.77 -16.44 10.90
N ALA A 589 6.80 -15.88 10.29
CA ALA A 589 6.77 -15.58 8.86
C ALA A 589 7.24 -16.77 8.04
N VAL A 590 6.44 -17.18 7.06
CA VAL A 590 6.89 -18.11 6.02
C VAL A 590 7.31 -17.34 4.77
N GLY A 591 8.49 -17.67 4.23
CA GLY A 591 9.09 -16.98 3.09
C GLY A 591 10.46 -16.37 3.41
N ASP A 592 10.72 -15.20 2.87
CA ASP A 592 11.98 -14.47 2.99
C ASP A 592 12.22 -13.96 4.42
N THR A 593 13.47 -13.69 4.79
CA THR A 593 13.77 -13.06 6.08
C THR A 593 13.30 -11.61 6.11
N CYS A 594 13.06 -11.07 7.31
CA CYS A 594 12.74 -9.66 7.52
C CYS A 594 13.81 -8.69 6.97
N TYR A 595 15.03 -9.22 6.76
CA TYR A 595 16.18 -8.51 6.21
C TYR A 595 16.38 -8.76 4.71
N SER A 596 15.40 -9.29 3.98
CA SER A 596 15.51 -9.56 2.54
C SER A 596 16.10 -8.36 1.79
N TRP A 597 17.21 -8.58 1.07
CA TRP A 597 18.03 -7.56 0.37
C TRP A 597 18.84 -6.60 1.25
N ALA A 598 18.74 -6.72 2.57
CA ALA A 598 19.45 -5.91 3.57
C ALA A 598 20.30 -6.77 4.52
N GLU A 599 20.46 -8.07 4.29
CA GLU A 599 21.12 -8.99 5.23
C GLU A 599 22.60 -8.65 5.45
N ASP A 600 23.26 -8.06 4.45
CA ASP A 600 24.66 -7.64 4.54
C ASP A 600 24.82 -6.23 5.19
N VAL A 601 23.71 -5.54 5.50
CA VAL A 601 23.71 -4.26 6.21
C VAL A 601 23.70 -4.51 7.71
N LYS A 602 24.66 -3.93 8.44
CA LYS A 602 24.70 -4.01 9.90
C LYS A 602 23.60 -3.16 10.51
N VAL A 603 22.80 -3.79 11.36
CA VAL A 603 21.72 -3.17 12.13
C VAL A 603 21.96 -3.40 13.61
N TYR A 604 21.54 -2.45 14.43
CA TYR A 604 21.88 -2.40 15.85
C TYR A 604 20.63 -2.12 16.67
N ASN A 605 20.50 -2.83 17.78
CA ASN A 605 19.48 -2.51 18.76
C ASN A 605 19.79 -1.18 19.48
N PRO A 606 18.80 -0.57 20.15
CA PRO A 606 19.00 0.66 20.92
C PRO A 606 20.04 0.56 22.05
N ASP A 607 20.37 -0.65 22.49
CA ASP A 607 21.44 -0.92 23.47
C ASP A 607 22.86 -0.93 22.84
N GLY A 608 22.93 -0.81 21.51
CA GLY A 608 24.17 -0.78 20.72
C GLY A 608 24.69 -2.15 20.29
N LYS A 609 23.98 -3.26 20.58
CA LYS A 609 24.38 -4.59 20.11
C LYS A 609 24.01 -4.79 18.65
N GLU A 610 24.93 -5.38 17.88
CA GLU A 610 24.70 -5.79 16.49
C GLU A 610 23.76 -6.98 16.43
N ILE A 611 22.71 -6.87 15.63
CA ILE A 611 21.81 -7.99 15.37
C ILE A 611 22.48 -8.92 14.36
N ILE A 612 22.79 -10.15 14.78
CA ILE A 612 23.54 -11.09 13.94
C ILE A 612 22.64 -12.02 13.12
N ALA A 613 21.40 -12.22 13.55
CA ALA A 613 20.45 -13.17 12.97
C ALA A 613 19.70 -12.55 11.77
N ARG A 614 20.45 -12.17 10.73
CA ARG A 614 19.93 -11.52 9.51
C ARG A 614 19.72 -12.45 8.33
N ASP A 615 20.47 -13.54 8.28
CA ASP A 615 20.33 -14.57 7.25
C ASP A 615 20.25 -15.98 7.83
N ASN A 616 19.77 -16.90 7.00
CA ASN A 616 19.65 -18.32 7.31
C ASN A 616 20.21 -19.16 6.17
N SER A 617 20.13 -20.49 6.27
CA SER A 617 20.72 -21.39 5.27
C SER A 617 20.09 -21.33 3.88
N ILE A 618 18.95 -20.64 3.72
CA ILE A 618 18.35 -20.32 2.43
C ILE A 618 18.72 -18.90 1.98
N SER A 619 18.52 -17.87 2.81
CA SER A 619 18.79 -16.49 2.38
C SER A 619 20.28 -16.22 2.14
N ILE A 620 21.18 -17.01 2.74
CA ILE A 620 22.63 -16.95 2.44
C ILE A 620 22.96 -17.30 0.99
N LEU A 621 22.12 -18.10 0.32
CA LEU A 621 22.31 -18.49 -1.08
C LEU A 621 22.30 -17.28 -2.03
N ARG A 622 21.84 -16.10 -1.58
CA ARG A 622 21.90 -14.84 -2.34
C ARG A 622 23.30 -14.49 -2.81
N LYS A 623 24.33 -14.92 -2.06
CA LYS A 623 25.74 -14.70 -2.38
C LYS A 623 26.21 -15.52 -3.58
N GLU A 624 25.50 -16.61 -3.90
CA GLU A 624 25.73 -17.46 -5.06
C GLU A 624 24.74 -17.13 -6.20
N ASP A 625 23.44 -17.12 -5.88
CA ASP A 625 22.34 -16.91 -6.80
C ASP A 625 21.12 -16.36 -6.03
N PRO A 626 20.81 -15.05 -6.17
CA PRO A 626 19.65 -14.42 -5.52
C PRO A 626 18.31 -15.13 -5.78
N SER A 627 18.14 -15.80 -6.92
CA SER A 627 16.90 -16.51 -7.24
C SER A 627 16.65 -17.74 -6.36
N LYS A 628 17.68 -18.23 -5.66
CA LYS A 628 17.59 -19.36 -4.70
C LYS A 628 17.34 -18.93 -3.26
N ALA A 629 17.45 -17.63 -2.98
CA ALA A 629 17.32 -17.06 -1.64
C ALA A 629 15.99 -16.33 -1.44
N TYR A 630 15.46 -15.70 -2.50
CA TYR A 630 14.29 -14.84 -2.42
C TYR A 630 13.08 -15.43 -3.13
N PHE A 631 12.06 -15.76 -2.33
CA PHE A 631 10.75 -16.23 -2.76
C PHE A 631 9.79 -15.09 -3.11
N GLN A 632 10.15 -13.85 -2.72
CA GLN A 632 9.34 -12.63 -2.91
C GLN A 632 8.00 -12.69 -2.14
N CYS A 633 8.01 -13.38 -1.02
CA CYS A 633 6.90 -13.42 -0.08
C CYS A 633 7.43 -13.46 1.36
N HIS A 634 6.64 -12.90 2.26
CA HIS A 634 6.84 -12.92 3.69
C HIS A 634 5.43 -12.84 4.29
N THR A 635 4.95 -13.90 4.92
CA THR A 635 3.57 -13.98 5.44
C THR A 635 3.59 -14.32 6.91
N ASP A 636 3.25 -13.34 7.74
CA ASP A 636 3.17 -13.46 9.20
C ASP A 636 1.90 -14.16 9.65
N ILE A 637 2.07 -15.27 10.36
CA ILE A 637 0.98 -16.08 10.89
C ILE A 637 1.00 -15.96 12.41
N THR A 638 0.07 -15.15 12.95
CA THR A 638 -0.01 -14.84 14.38
C THR A 638 -0.86 -15.84 15.15
N ILE A 639 -0.35 -16.34 16.27
CA ILE A 639 -1.08 -17.16 17.23
C ILE A 639 -1.76 -16.22 18.24
N PRO A 640 -3.10 -16.28 18.40
CA PRO A 640 -3.80 -15.52 19.43
C PRO A 640 -3.29 -15.84 20.84
N TYR A 641 -3.18 -14.84 21.73
CA TYR A 641 -2.72 -15.07 23.10
C TYR A 641 -3.59 -16.08 23.86
N ASP A 642 -4.91 -16.11 23.63
CA ASP A 642 -5.81 -17.04 24.32
C ASP A 642 -5.73 -18.49 23.80
N GLU A 643 -5.00 -18.71 22.71
CA GLU A 643 -4.67 -20.03 22.17
C GLU A 643 -3.24 -20.46 22.54
N LEU A 644 -2.43 -19.57 23.12
CA LEU A 644 -1.02 -19.80 23.41
C LEU A 644 -0.80 -20.48 24.77
N GLY A 645 -0.17 -21.65 24.77
CA GLY A 645 0.19 -22.41 25.96
C GLY A 645 1.44 -21.86 26.64
N SER A 646 2.58 -21.89 25.96
CA SER A 646 3.82 -21.34 26.53
C SER A 646 4.83 -20.92 25.48
N ILE A 647 5.68 -19.96 25.86
CA ILE A 647 6.94 -19.65 25.19
C ILE A 647 8.05 -19.80 26.21
N VAL A 648 8.94 -20.75 25.98
CA VAL A 648 10.05 -21.10 26.89
C VAL A 648 11.35 -21.07 26.13
N VAL A 649 12.28 -20.22 26.54
CA VAL A 649 13.65 -20.25 26.02
C VAL A 649 14.47 -21.27 26.82
N VAL A 650 15.19 -22.13 26.11
CA VAL A 650 16.01 -23.20 26.69
C VAL A 650 17.47 -22.94 26.36
N ALA A 651 18.29 -22.75 27.39
CA ALA A 651 19.73 -22.56 27.26
C ALA A 651 20.47 -23.89 27.00
N LYS A 652 21.74 -23.79 26.57
CA LYS A 652 22.60 -24.96 26.27
C LYS A 652 22.81 -25.90 27.46
N ASP A 653 22.70 -25.39 28.69
CA ASP A 653 22.82 -26.19 29.92
C ASP A 653 21.48 -26.83 30.36
N GLY A 654 20.42 -26.63 29.57
CA GLY A 654 19.07 -27.11 29.86
C GLY A 654 18.25 -26.19 30.75
N THR A 655 18.78 -25.01 31.15
CA THR A 655 18.00 -24.03 31.90
C THR A 655 16.83 -23.53 31.06
N GLU A 656 15.61 -23.70 31.58
CA GLU A 656 14.39 -23.20 30.95
C GLU A 656 13.99 -21.87 31.60
N THR A 657 13.72 -20.85 30.77
CA THR A 657 13.18 -19.56 31.21
C THR A 657 11.87 -19.30 30.49
N GLU A 658 10.81 -19.08 31.25
CA GLU A 658 9.48 -18.84 30.69
C GLU A 658 9.28 -17.37 30.37
N ILE A 659 8.87 -17.11 29.13
CA ILE A 659 8.53 -15.78 28.65
C ILE A 659 7.03 -15.57 28.78
N ILE A 660 6.25 -16.53 28.26
CA ILE A 660 4.80 -16.55 28.32
C ILE A 660 4.31 -17.91 28.83
N ARG A 661 3.26 -17.88 29.64
CA ARG A 661 2.48 -19.05 30.07
C ARG A 661 1.00 -18.70 30.06
N ASP A 662 0.18 -19.58 29.50
CA ASP A 662 -1.28 -19.46 29.38
C ASP A 662 -1.70 -18.09 28.81
N GLY A 663 -1.04 -17.67 27.73
CA GLY A 663 -1.30 -16.39 27.07
C GLY A 663 -0.83 -15.14 27.82
N ARG A 664 -0.11 -15.28 28.95
CA ARG A 664 0.34 -14.15 29.79
C ARG A 664 1.85 -14.07 29.89
N PHE A 665 2.38 -12.85 29.88
CA PHE A 665 3.79 -12.59 30.12
C PHE A 665 4.16 -12.88 31.58
N VAL A 666 5.08 -13.82 31.80
CA VAL A 666 5.50 -14.27 33.15
C VAL A 666 6.96 -13.98 33.46
N LEU A 667 7.74 -13.51 32.48
CA LEU A 667 9.12 -13.09 32.68
C LEU A 667 9.15 -11.84 33.59
N PRO A 668 9.95 -11.83 34.67
CA PRO A 668 10.07 -10.66 35.53
C PRO A 668 10.45 -9.39 34.75
N GLY A 669 9.70 -8.31 34.93
CA GLY A 669 9.88 -7.04 34.21
C GLY A 669 9.01 -6.89 32.96
N THR A 670 8.19 -7.88 32.63
CA THR A 670 7.25 -7.84 31.48
C THR A 670 5.77 -7.79 31.87
N GLU A 671 5.48 -7.74 33.17
CA GLU A 671 4.12 -7.86 33.73
C GLU A 671 3.17 -6.76 33.26
N ILE A 672 3.71 -5.58 32.94
CA ILE A 672 2.95 -4.43 32.43
C ILE A 672 2.19 -4.77 31.14
N LEU A 673 2.72 -5.69 30.33
CA LEU A 673 2.06 -6.14 29.11
C LEU A 673 0.77 -6.90 29.39
N ASN A 674 0.55 -7.39 30.62
CA ASN A 674 -0.69 -8.10 30.95
C ASN A 674 -1.84 -7.16 31.36
N GLU A 675 -1.60 -5.87 31.62
CA GLU A 675 -2.64 -4.94 32.08
C GLU A 675 -3.84 -4.85 31.14
N PRO A 676 -3.68 -4.77 29.80
CA PRO A 676 -4.81 -4.71 28.88
C PRO A 676 -5.63 -6.00 28.78
N LEU A 677 -5.09 -7.12 29.25
CA LEU A 677 -5.71 -8.44 29.17
C LEU A 677 -6.58 -8.77 30.40
N ASN A 678 -6.63 -7.89 31.40
CA ASN A 678 -7.27 -8.14 32.70
C ASN A 678 -8.73 -7.70 32.79
#